data_AF-A0A6S6Y4F0-F1
#
_entry.id   AF-A0A6S6Y4F0-F1
#
_cell.length_a   1.000
_cell.length_b   1.000
_cell.length_c   1.000
_cell.angle_alpha   90.00
_cell.angle_beta   90.00
_cell.angle_gamma   90.00
#
_symmetry.space_group_name_H-M   'P 1'
#
loop_
_entity.id
_entity.type
_entity.pdbx_description
1 polymer ?
#
loop_
_entity_poly.entity_id
_entity_poly.type
_entity_poly.pdbx_seq_one_letter_code
_entity_poly.pdbx_strand_id
1 'polypeptide(L)'
;MRLIAGIATMLALFMPRPGWAEESPPSASIRVVMDDNYPPYAFRDEEGRLQGILPDLWALWETRSRIKVRIQAMDWAKAQQVMRAGRADVIDTMFENEQRRQFYDFSSPYATIEVPIFFHHSISGIVGPDSLKGFTIGVKDGDACIDRLLEYGIVNFRRFPNYDTLIRAAAGHEVRVMCIDKPPALYLLYRFGLEKEFRYSNPLYSGAFHRAVRKGNGGMLQLVEEGFARISTAERKAVEDKWLGAALSSHSRQAFTRYATVFLTVTGLLALILVLWNWQLRRRVAVKTQELTCALASLGEAKSQTEQTRDHLEATLEAIPDLLFELDGEGRYLDYRARDPGLLAAPAEQLLGRTVSEMLPGPAAQVVLDALREAGETGTSHGAQLLLPLAGGDAWFELSVARKKSAPGERGRYIVLSRDITERKQAEADIERLAFFDSLTQLPNRNQLHERLRQALAASMRRGGHGALLFIDLDDFKTLNDTRGHRAGDLLLLEAAQRLQSCVRTEDFVARLGGDEFVVMLESLSADAEEAALQAETVGEKILALTRLPYWIEQHEQHSTASLGITLFSGQGHTADELLKRADAAMYRAKTAGRNTMRFFDPGLQASLEARTLLEAALRRALPEGQLLLHYQAQVNAMGQVVGAEALLRWQHPTRGMVSPMQFISLAEESGLIIPIGGWVLETACAQLNQWEKMPVARGLKLSVNVSARQFRQADFVPQVSEILQRMGTNPALLKIELTESLVLDDVTGTIEKMHALKAMGVRCSMDDFGTGYSSLSYLKRLPLDQLKIDRSFVRDIATDEGDAVIVQTIIGMAHNLGLDVIAEGVETEAQQEFLVRHGCTVFQGFLFSRPLPVAEFESMLENRTSSRCG
;
A
#
# COMPACT_ATOMS: atom_id res chain seq x y z
N MET A 1 81.27 -20.05 14.47
CA MET A 1 81.97 -18.76 14.27
C MET A 1 81.04 -17.65 14.74
N ARG A 2 81.19 -17.24 16.01
CA ARG A 2 81.65 -15.90 16.46
C ARG A 2 80.57 -14.80 16.30
N LEU A 3 79.89 -14.42 17.40
CA LEU A 3 80.22 -13.31 18.35
C LEU A 3 79.64 -11.97 17.80
N ILE A 4 78.88 -11.09 18.46
CA ILE A 4 78.80 -10.53 19.85
C ILE A 4 77.44 -9.79 19.96
N ALA A 5 76.57 -10.07 20.95
CA ALA A 5 76.38 -9.44 22.28
C ALA A 5 75.83 -7.99 22.26
N GLY A 6 74.96 -7.51 23.16
CA GLY A 6 74.36 -8.07 24.38
C GLY A 6 73.72 -6.93 25.20
N ILE A 7 72.46 -7.15 25.61
CA ILE A 7 71.76 -6.80 26.87
C ILE A 7 72.48 -5.86 27.88
N ALA A 8 71.79 -4.84 28.41
CA ALA A 8 71.47 -4.72 29.85
C ALA A 8 70.81 -3.40 30.27
N THR A 9 69.85 -3.58 31.17
CA THR A 9 68.94 -2.67 31.86
C THR A 9 69.61 -1.98 33.07
N MET A 10 68.96 -0.93 33.58
CA MET A 10 68.60 -0.73 35.01
C MET A 10 69.22 0.45 35.80
N LEU A 11 68.29 1.16 36.45
CA LEU A 11 68.29 1.80 37.77
C LEU A 11 68.73 3.27 37.93
N ALA A 12 67.70 4.05 38.25
CA ALA A 12 67.67 5.40 38.81
C ALA A 12 68.07 5.45 40.30
N LEU A 13 68.19 6.69 40.81
CA LEU A 13 68.32 7.21 42.21
C LEU A 13 69.63 8.01 42.33
N PHE A 14 69.68 9.31 42.66
CA PHE A 14 68.98 10.09 43.68
C PHE A 14 68.91 11.60 43.29
N MET A 15 67.74 12.22 43.47
CA MET A 15 67.53 13.68 43.61
C MET A 15 67.97 14.17 45.02
N PRO A 16 67.97 15.48 45.42
CA PRO A 16 67.50 16.71 44.74
C PRO A 16 68.43 17.95 44.88
N ARG A 17 68.14 19.05 44.15
CA ARG A 17 68.07 20.41 44.75
C ARG A 17 67.26 21.40 43.87
N PRO A 18 66.54 22.37 44.49
CA PRO A 18 65.45 23.11 43.86
C PRO A 18 65.80 24.57 43.52
N GLY A 19 64.95 25.16 42.66
CA GLY A 19 64.71 26.60 42.56
C GLY A 19 65.39 27.28 41.36
N TRP A 20 64.63 27.61 40.32
CA TRP A 20 63.83 28.84 40.26
C TRP A 20 62.67 28.65 39.27
N ALA A 21 61.54 29.24 39.62
CA ALA A 21 60.35 29.30 38.80
C ALA A 21 60.61 30.22 37.60
N GLU A 22 60.64 29.66 36.41
CA GLU A 22 60.27 30.39 35.20
C GLU A 22 58.79 30.10 34.96
N GLU A 23 57.96 31.12 35.20
CA GLU A 23 56.61 31.22 34.67
C GLU A 23 56.67 30.94 33.17
N SER A 24 56.22 29.74 32.79
CA SER A 24 55.99 29.42 31.39
C SER A 24 54.90 30.37 30.87
N PRO A 25 55.08 31.00 29.70
CA PRO A 25 54.13 31.97 29.18
C PRO A 25 52.75 31.30 29.00
N PRO A 26 51.64 32.04 29.14
CA PRO A 26 50.31 31.47 29.02
C PRO A 26 50.20 30.80 27.66
N SER A 27 50.03 29.47 27.65
CA SER A 27 49.71 28.72 26.45
C SER A 27 48.54 29.43 25.78
N ALA A 28 48.77 30.04 24.60
CA ALA A 28 47.73 30.73 23.87
C ALA A 28 46.53 29.79 23.79
N SER A 29 45.42 30.18 24.41
CA SER A 29 44.21 29.37 24.45
C SER A 29 43.09 30.14 23.78
N ILE A 30 42.40 29.49 22.86
CA ILE A 30 41.26 30.07 22.15
C ILE A 30 39.96 29.56 22.75
N ARG A 31 38.97 30.45 22.88
CA ARG A 31 37.62 30.10 23.33
C ARG A 31 36.69 30.01 22.14
N VAL A 32 36.17 28.81 21.90
CA VAL A 32 35.26 28.53 20.80
C VAL A 32 33.88 28.31 21.37
N VAL A 33 32.89 29.07 20.91
CA VAL A 33 31.48 28.85 21.23
C VAL A 33 30.78 28.13 20.08
N MET A 34 29.93 27.17 20.43
CA MET A 34 29.13 26.41 19.48
C MET A 34 27.82 25.95 20.13
N ASP A 35 26.87 25.57 19.29
CA ASP A 35 25.61 24.97 19.73
C ASP A 35 25.84 23.57 20.31
N ASP A 36 25.16 23.22 21.39
CA ASP A 36 25.24 21.87 22.00
C ASP A 36 24.03 20.97 21.69
N ASN A 37 23.22 21.37 20.70
CA ASN A 37 22.06 20.65 20.21
C ASN A 37 21.92 20.71 18.68
N TYR A 38 23.00 20.33 17.98
CA TYR A 38 23.10 20.27 16.53
C TYR A 38 23.72 18.94 16.06
N PRO A 39 23.03 17.80 16.20
CA PRO A 39 23.56 16.53 15.68
C PRO A 39 23.60 16.50 14.15
N PRO A 40 24.56 15.79 13.52
CA PRO A 40 25.70 15.09 14.13
C PRO A 40 26.93 15.98 14.37
N TYR A 41 26.83 17.30 14.20
CA TYR A 41 27.97 18.23 14.29
C TYR A 41 28.42 18.52 15.72
N ALA A 42 27.50 18.81 16.64
CA ALA A 42 27.78 19.02 18.05
C ALA A 42 26.51 18.77 18.88
N PHE A 43 26.53 17.78 19.77
CA PHE A 43 25.39 17.45 20.62
C PHE A 43 25.85 16.77 21.91
N ARG A 44 24.98 16.72 22.92
CA ARG A 44 25.26 15.99 24.16
C ARG A 44 24.74 14.55 24.08
N ASP A 45 25.54 13.61 24.57
CA ASP A 45 25.11 12.23 24.82
C ASP A 45 24.17 12.14 26.05
N GLU A 46 23.72 10.93 26.39
CA GLU A 46 22.83 10.69 27.54
C GLU A 46 23.51 10.99 28.87
N GLU A 47 24.84 10.93 28.93
CA GLU A 47 25.65 11.32 30.08
C GLU A 47 26.01 12.82 30.11
N GLY A 48 25.50 13.62 29.16
CA GLY A 48 25.71 15.07 29.09
C GLY A 48 27.07 15.51 28.52
N ARG A 49 27.88 14.58 28.00
CA ARG A 49 29.19 14.86 27.38
C ARG A 49 29.00 15.39 25.97
N LEU A 50 29.79 16.40 25.61
CA LEU A 50 29.76 16.99 24.27
C LEU A 50 30.49 16.09 23.27
N GLN A 51 29.81 15.76 22.19
CA GLN A 51 30.34 14.93 21.12
C GLN A 51 29.83 15.39 19.75
N GLY A 52 30.44 14.89 18.68
CA GLY A 52 30.09 15.23 17.30
C GLY A 52 31.32 15.58 16.46
N ILE A 53 31.06 15.91 15.19
CA ILE A 53 32.09 16.24 14.21
C ILE A 53 32.94 17.44 14.65
N LEU A 54 32.33 18.49 15.19
CA LEU A 54 33.01 19.74 15.53
C LEU A 54 33.90 19.63 16.77
N PRO A 55 33.47 19.04 17.90
CA PRO A 55 34.38 18.76 19.02
C PRO A 55 35.61 17.96 18.60
N ASP A 56 35.43 16.92 17.77
CA ASP A 56 36.53 16.10 17.28
C ASP A 56 37.46 16.88 16.32
N LEU A 57 36.89 17.69 15.43
CA LEU A 57 37.68 18.55 14.54
C LEU A 57 38.46 19.62 15.31
N TRP A 58 37.89 20.19 16.36
CA TRP A 58 38.59 21.17 17.21
C TRP A 58 39.66 20.51 18.10
N ALA A 59 39.47 19.27 18.55
CA ALA A 59 40.50 18.50 19.23
C ALA A 59 41.68 18.19 18.28
N LEU A 60 41.38 17.89 17.01
CA LEU A 60 42.39 17.71 15.98
C LEU A 60 43.11 19.02 15.65
N TRP A 61 42.36 20.13 15.60
CA TRP A 61 42.92 21.47 15.44
C TRP A 61 43.88 21.81 16.58
N GLU A 62 43.52 21.58 17.84
CA GLU A 62 44.39 21.77 19.02
C GLU A 62 45.69 20.97 18.89
N THR A 63 45.57 19.70 18.47
CA THR A 63 46.72 18.80 18.29
C THR A 63 47.67 19.30 17.20
N ARG A 64 47.13 19.82 16.08
CA ARG A 64 47.91 20.27 14.91
C ARG A 64 48.44 21.70 15.05
N SER A 65 47.73 22.56 15.77
CA SER A 65 48.13 23.95 16.01
C SER A 65 49.01 24.11 17.25
N ARG A 66 48.93 23.16 18.20
CA ARG A 66 49.52 23.22 19.56
C ARG A 66 48.98 24.39 20.41
N ILE A 67 47.80 24.90 20.07
CA ILE A 67 47.11 25.98 20.77
C ILE A 67 45.91 25.36 21.48
N LYS A 68 45.78 25.60 22.79
CA LYS A 68 44.76 24.96 23.61
C LYS A 68 43.36 25.47 23.26
N VAL A 69 42.40 24.58 23.01
CA VAL A 69 41.02 24.96 22.67
C VAL A 69 40.11 24.78 23.87
N ARG A 70 39.36 25.83 24.21
CA ARG A 70 38.32 25.77 25.24
C ARG A 70 36.96 25.88 24.56
N ILE A 71 36.30 24.75 24.38
CA ILE A 71 34.96 24.69 23.81
C ILE A 71 33.94 25.07 24.88
N GLN A 72 33.10 26.05 24.56
CA GLN A 72 31.97 26.50 25.36
C GLN A 72 30.69 26.16 24.60
N ALA A 73 30.17 24.96 24.83
CA ALA A 73 28.96 24.49 24.17
C ALA A 73 27.71 24.87 25.00
N MET A 74 26.74 25.51 24.34
CA MET A 74 25.53 26.09 24.95
C MET A 74 24.46 26.33 23.87
N ASP A 75 23.24 26.70 24.25
CA ASP A 75 22.20 27.08 23.29
C ASP A 75 22.68 28.19 22.33
N TRP A 76 22.39 28.03 21.04
CA TRP A 76 22.81 28.94 19.96
C TRP A 76 22.61 30.44 20.24
N ALA A 77 21.44 30.86 20.73
CA ALA A 77 21.17 32.25 21.05
C ALA A 77 22.14 32.80 22.12
N LYS A 78 22.49 31.96 23.11
CA LYS A 78 23.46 32.29 24.15
C LYS A 78 24.88 32.32 23.61
N ALA A 79 25.24 31.42 22.69
CA ALA A 79 26.53 31.42 22.01
C ALA A 79 26.77 32.75 21.27
N GLN A 80 25.77 33.24 20.54
CA GLN A 80 25.82 34.55 19.88
C GLN A 80 26.01 35.70 20.88
N GLN A 81 25.30 35.68 22.01
CA GLN A 81 25.45 36.69 23.07
C GLN A 81 26.85 36.68 23.70
N VAL A 82 27.39 35.50 24.01
CA VAL A 82 28.75 35.34 24.57
C VAL A 82 29.81 35.87 23.58
N MET A 83 29.63 35.59 22.29
CA MET A 83 30.51 36.07 21.23
C MET A 83 30.47 37.60 21.09
N ARG A 84 29.27 38.20 21.10
CA ARG A 84 29.08 39.67 21.07
C ARG A 84 29.66 40.35 22.31
N ALA A 85 29.51 39.72 23.48
CA ALA A 85 29.98 40.25 24.76
C ALA A 85 31.50 40.16 24.96
N GLY A 86 32.29 39.74 23.97
CA GLY A 86 33.74 39.67 24.12
C GLY A 86 34.26 38.41 24.82
N ARG A 87 33.37 37.50 25.25
CA ARG A 87 33.70 36.39 26.16
C ARG A 87 34.14 35.11 25.45
N ALA A 88 34.03 35.07 24.12
CA ALA A 88 34.59 34.04 23.25
C ALA A 88 35.38 34.67 22.09
N ASP A 89 36.22 33.87 21.44
CA ASP A 89 37.13 34.32 20.39
C ASP A 89 36.65 33.89 19.00
N VAL A 90 35.97 32.74 18.90
CA VAL A 90 35.43 32.17 17.65
C VAL A 90 34.03 31.62 17.91
N ILE A 91 33.10 31.83 16.98
CA ILE A 91 31.82 31.13 16.91
C ILE A 91 31.79 30.20 15.69
N ASP A 92 31.40 28.95 15.89
CA ASP A 92 31.32 27.95 14.82
C ASP A 92 29.87 27.79 14.32
N THR A 93 29.66 27.13 13.18
CA THR A 93 28.35 26.84 12.54
C THR A 93 27.52 28.07 12.17
N MET A 94 28.13 29.25 11.99
CA MET A 94 27.37 30.45 11.66
C MET A 94 27.12 30.55 10.15
N PHE A 95 25.85 30.67 9.75
CA PHE A 95 25.49 31.12 8.41
C PHE A 95 25.81 32.59 8.23
N GLU A 96 26.44 32.90 7.09
CA GLU A 96 26.73 34.26 6.67
C GLU A 96 25.49 34.93 6.07
N ASN A 97 25.18 36.15 6.52
CA ASN A 97 24.15 37.01 5.93
C ASN A 97 24.56 38.49 6.07
N GLU A 98 23.86 39.38 5.39
CA GLU A 98 24.19 40.81 5.36
C GLU A 98 24.20 41.46 6.74
N GLN A 99 23.25 41.10 7.61
CA GLN A 99 23.19 41.64 8.98
C GLN A 99 24.39 41.20 9.83
N ARG A 100 24.78 39.92 9.75
CA ARG A 100 25.88 39.36 10.53
C ARG A 100 27.24 39.82 10.03
N ARG A 101 27.40 40.14 8.73
CA ARG A 101 28.64 40.74 8.17
C ARG A 101 29.01 42.09 8.80
N GLN A 102 28.05 42.78 9.45
CA GLN A 102 28.30 44.00 10.20
C GLN A 102 29.04 43.74 11.52
N PHE A 103 28.85 42.57 12.12
CA PHE A 103 29.37 42.23 13.46
C PHE A 103 30.51 41.21 13.42
N TYR A 104 30.66 40.47 12.33
CA TYR A 104 31.60 39.36 12.22
C TYR A 104 32.40 39.38 10.91
N ASP A 105 33.60 38.80 10.99
CA ASP A 105 34.37 38.36 9.82
C ASP A 105 34.30 36.83 9.73
N PHE A 106 34.09 36.31 8.52
CA PHE A 106 33.79 34.91 8.26
C PHE A 106 34.95 34.21 7.57
N SER A 107 35.20 32.97 7.96
CA SER A 107 36.16 32.09 7.28
C SER A 107 35.63 31.65 5.92
N SER A 108 36.46 30.96 5.15
CA SER A 108 35.98 30.16 4.02
C SER A 108 34.89 29.16 4.48
N PRO A 109 33.83 28.94 3.68
CA PRO A 109 32.78 28.00 4.02
C PRO A 109 33.33 26.57 4.05
N TYR A 110 32.91 25.78 5.04
CA TYR A 110 33.42 24.41 5.20
C TYR A 110 32.35 23.33 5.04
N ALA A 111 31.06 23.67 5.07
CA ALA A 111 29.95 22.76 4.80
C ALA A 111 28.73 23.55 4.28
N THR A 112 27.83 22.88 3.56
CA THR A 112 26.56 23.46 3.11
C THR A 112 25.41 22.63 3.68
N ILE A 113 24.46 23.30 4.33
CA ILE A 113 23.31 22.71 5.00
C ILE A 113 22.05 23.10 4.25
N GLU A 114 21.23 22.10 3.94
CA GLU A 114 19.89 22.31 3.39
C GLU A 114 18.88 22.54 4.53
N VAL A 115 17.98 23.51 4.33
CA VAL A 115 16.96 23.86 5.30
C VAL A 115 15.58 23.74 4.66
N PRO A 116 14.96 22.55 4.70
CA PRO A 116 13.61 22.32 4.19
C PRO A 116 12.54 22.64 5.24
N ILE A 117 11.28 22.71 4.82
CA ILE A 117 10.14 22.69 5.74
C ILE A 117 9.74 21.26 6.01
N PHE A 118 9.77 20.85 7.28
CA PHE A 118 9.22 19.59 7.75
C PHE A 118 7.76 19.77 8.15
N PHE A 119 6.89 18.83 7.78
CA PHE A 119 5.47 18.89 8.08
C PHE A 119 4.88 17.50 8.33
N HIS A 120 3.90 17.43 9.22
CA HIS A 120 3.23 16.19 9.57
C HIS A 120 2.54 15.58 8.34
N HIS A 121 2.57 14.25 8.21
CA HIS A 121 2.08 13.51 7.04
C HIS A 121 0.59 13.71 6.76
N SER A 122 -0.19 14.12 7.77
CA SER A 122 -1.61 14.49 7.64
C SER A 122 -1.82 15.82 6.89
N ILE A 123 -0.76 16.62 6.71
CA ILE A 123 -0.81 17.90 6.00
C ILE A 123 -0.34 17.64 4.56
N SER A 124 -1.20 17.98 3.60
CA SER A 124 -0.90 17.92 2.16
C SER A 124 -0.83 19.34 1.57
N GLY A 125 -0.21 19.47 0.39
CA GLY A 125 -0.19 20.74 -0.35
C GLY A 125 0.92 21.73 0.02
N ILE A 126 1.89 21.37 0.87
CA ILE A 126 3.08 22.21 1.12
C ILE A 126 4.06 22.05 -0.05
N VAL A 127 4.00 22.98 -1.00
CA VAL A 127 4.80 22.97 -2.24
C VAL A 127 5.76 24.17 -2.36
N GLY A 128 5.68 25.14 -1.45
CA GLY A 128 6.55 26.33 -1.45
C GLY A 128 6.21 27.33 -0.33
N PRO A 129 6.91 28.48 -0.26
CA PRO A 129 6.73 29.46 0.82
C PRO A 129 5.30 29.97 0.96
N ASP A 130 4.58 30.18 -0.15
CA ASP A 130 3.19 30.66 -0.14
C ASP A 130 2.21 29.69 0.53
N SER A 131 2.48 28.39 0.43
CA SER A 131 1.65 27.35 1.07
C SER A 131 1.80 27.29 2.60
N LEU A 132 2.73 28.06 3.17
CA LEU A 132 2.94 28.15 4.61
C LEU A 132 2.03 29.20 5.28
N LYS A 133 1.33 30.03 4.49
CA LYS A 133 0.39 31.04 4.99
C LYS A 133 -0.78 30.35 5.71
N GLY A 134 -0.96 30.68 6.99
CA GLY A 134 -2.02 30.10 7.83
C GLY A 134 -1.56 28.98 8.77
N PHE A 135 -0.34 28.45 8.60
CA PHE A 135 0.25 27.51 9.55
C PHE A 135 1.05 28.23 10.64
N THR A 136 1.10 27.64 11.83
CA THR A 136 2.04 28.03 12.88
C THR A 136 3.31 27.22 12.72
N ILE A 137 4.42 27.87 12.37
CA ILE A 137 5.69 27.20 12.05
C ILE A 137 6.58 27.18 13.28
N GLY A 138 7.05 25.99 13.69
CA GLY A 138 8.06 25.89 14.73
C GLY A 138 9.46 26.22 14.21
N VAL A 139 10.17 27.07 14.94
CA VAL A 139 11.55 27.49 14.62
C VAL A 139 12.40 27.54 15.87
N LYS A 140 13.71 27.31 15.74
CA LYS A 140 14.66 27.52 16.83
C LYS A 140 14.97 29.01 16.99
N ASP A 141 15.05 29.48 18.23
CA ASP A 141 15.33 30.88 18.52
C ASP A 141 16.74 31.30 18.06
N GLY A 142 16.83 32.44 17.37
CA GLY A 142 18.08 32.94 16.77
C GLY A 142 18.56 32.22 15.50
N ASP A 143 17.78 31.28 14.98
CA ASP A 143 18.05 30.55 13.74
C ASP A 143 17.81 31.44 12.50
N ALA A 144 18.58 31.23 11.43
CA ALA A 144 18.42 31.92 10.16
C ALA A 144 17.08 31.59 9.47
N CYS A 145 16.41 30.49 9.84
CA CYS A 145 15.04 30.19 9.43
C CYS A 145 14.09 31.37 9.70
N ILE A 146 14.28 32.09 10.81
CA ILE A 146 13.42 33.23 11.19
C ILE A 146 13.55 34.35 10.16
N ASP A 147 14.78 34.73 9.82
CA ASP A 147 15.04 35.81 8.86
C ASP A 147 14.47 35.44 7.48
N ARG A 148 14.64 34.19 7.04
CA ARG A 148 14.13 33.70 5.76
C ARG A 148 12.61 33.63 5.69
N LEU A 149 11.93 33.18 6.74
CA LEU A 149 10.47 33.16 6.77
C LEU A 149 9.89 34.59 6.73
N LEU A 150 10.54 35.55 7.38
CA LEU A 150 10.15 36.96 7.35
C LEU A 150 10.32 37.57 5.94
N GLU A 151 11.39 37.24 5.22
CA GLU A 151 11.58 37.66 3.80
C GLU A 151 10.43 37.21 2.90
N TYR A 152 9.85 36.03 3.15
CA TYR A 152 8.68 35.51 2.42
C TYR A 152 7.32 36.01 2.97
N GLY A 153 7.32 36.95 3.92
CA GLY A 153 6.10 37.53 4.50
C GLY A 153 5.38 36.63 5.51
N ILE A 154 6.06 35.61 6.04
CA ILE A 154 5.48 34.67 6.99
C ILE A 154 5.82 35.11 8.41
N VAL A 155 4.80 35.57 9.15
CA VAL A 155 4.98 36.13 10.50
C VAL A 155 4.50 35.20 11.63
N ASN A 156 3.79 34.12 11.31
CA ASN A 156 3.21 33.21 12.29
C ASN A 156 4.14 32.03 12.59
N PHE A 157 5.09 32.22 13.51
CA PHE A 157 6.00 31.16 13.95
C PHE A 157 6.18 31.14 15.48
N ARG A 158 6.33 29.94 16.03
CA ARG A 158 6.58 29.68 17.47
C ARG A 158 8.06 29.36 17.67
N ARG A 159 8.69 30.09 18.58
CA ARG A 159 10.13 29.98 18.86
C ARG A 159 10.39 28.96 19.96
N PHE A 160 11.41 28.12 19.76
CA PHE A 160 11.87 27.12 20.70
C PHE A 160 13.34 27.34 21.05
N PRO A 161 13.76 27.10 22.30
CA PRO A 161 15.14 27.35 22.72
C PRO A 161 16.16 26.49 21.96
N ASN A 162 15.80 25.24 21.62
CA ASN A 162 16.67 24.33 20.89
C ASN A 162 15.87 23.28 20.07
N TYR A 163 16.55 22.55 19.18
CA TYR A 163 15.88 21.60 18.29
C TYR A 163 15.24 20.41 19.03
N ASP A 164 15.82 19.95 20.14
CA ASP A 164 15.23 18.87 20.95
C ASP A 164 13.84 19.27 21.48
N THR A 165 13.71 20.48 22.03
CA THR A 165 12.40 21.00 22.48
C THR A 165 11.41 21.20 21.33
N LEU A 166 11.89 21.63 20.16
CA LEU A 166 11.07 21.77 18.96
C LEU A 166 10.52 20.41 18.50
N ILE A 167 11.38 19.38 18.42
CA ILE A 167 10.97 18.03 18.01
C ILE A 167 10.09 17.36 19.07
N ARG A 168 10.29 17.60 20.38
CA ARG A 168 9.36 17.14 21.43
C ARG A 168 7.99 17.79 21.31
N ALA A 169 7.93 19.09 20.98
CA ALA A 169 6.66 19.76 20.73
C ALA A 169 5.97 19.20 19.47
N ALA A 170 6.75 18.76 18.48
CA ALA A 170 6.24 18.05 17.32
C ALA A 170 5.69 16.66 17.67
N ALA A 171 6.39 15.91 18.53
CA ALA A 171 5.94 14.63 19.10
C ALA A 171 4.62 14.76 19.88
N GLY A 172 4.46 15.86 20.62
CA GLY A 172 3.22 16.20 21.34
C GLY A 172 2.12 16.80 20.45
N HIS A 173 2.31 16.85 19.13
CA HIS A 173 1.42 17.47 18.15
C HIS A 173 1.11 18.96 18.36
N GLU A 174 1.91 19.67 19.17
CA GLU A 174 1.79 21.12 19.38
C GLU A 174 2.25 21.92 18.15
N VAL A 175 3.17 21.34 17.38
CA VAL A 175 3.71 21.92 16.14
C VAL A 175 3.68 20.87 15.05
N ARG A 176 2.99 21.16 13.95
CA ARG A 176 2.87 20.23 12.81
C ARG A 176 3.65 20.66 11.58
N VAL A 177 4.21 21.87 11.58
CA VAL A 177 5.06 22.42 10.50
C VAL A 177 6.27 23.08 11.14
N MET A 178 7.48 22.81 10.65
CA MET A 178 8.74 23.25 11.23
C MET A 178 9.72 23.69 10.15
N CYS A 179 10.41 24.81 10.36
CA CYS A 179 11.60 25.17 9.60
C CYS A 179 12.81 24.80 10.44
N ILE A 180 13.56 23.79 9.99
CA ILE A 180 14.66 23.21 10.74
C ILE A 180 15.72 22.68 9.78
N ASP A 181 16.99 22.83 10.16
CA ASP A 181 18.11 22.31 9.40
C ASP A 181 18.03 20.79 9.24
N LYS A 182 18.27 20.31 8.02
CA LYS A 182 17.99 18.91 7.66
C LYS A 182 18.78 17.87 8.48
N PRO A 183 20.10 18.01 8.74
CA PRO A 183 20.84 17.02 9.53
C PRO A 183 20.32 16.84 10.97
N PRO A 184 20.15 17.91 11.78
CA PRO A 184 19.61 17.73 13.13
C PRO A 184 18.15 17.28 13.12
N ALA A 185 17.34 17.72 12.15
CA ALA A 185 15.97 17.25 12.00
C ALA A 185 15.88 15.74 11.78
N LEU A 186 16.62 15.20 10.80
CA LEU A 186 16.61 13.76 10.51
C LEU A 186 17.12 12.94 11.70
N TYR A 187 18.20 13.38 12.35
CA TYR A 187 18.74 12.70 13.52
C TYR A 187 17.74 12.69 14.69
N LEU A 188 17.15 13.84 15.03
CA LEU A 188 16.24 13.96 16.15
C LEU A 188 14.92 13.26 15.85
N LEU A 189 14.34 13.41 14.66
CA LEU A 189 13.13 12.69 14.26
C LEU A 189 13.33 11.18 14.36
N TYR A 190 14.46 10.65 13.88
CA TYR A 190 14.79 9.22 14.04
C TYR A 190 14.95 8.82 15.51
N ARG A 191 15.66 9.63 16.32
CA ARG A 191 15.85 9.37 17.75
C ARG A 191 14.51 9.33 18.51
N PHE A 192 13.56 10.17 18.12
CA PHE A 192 12.22 10.24 18.72
C PHE A 192 11.20 9.30 18.04
N GLY A 193 11.58 8.54 17.01
CA GLY A 193 10.68 7.61 16.30
C GLY A 193 9.63 8.28 15.42
N LEU A 194 9.87 9.54 15.00
CA LEU A 194 8.94 10.39 14.24
C LEU A 194 9.29 10.47 12.74
N GLU A 195 10.28 9.70 12.26
CA GLU A 195 10.79 9.80 10.90
C GLU A 195 9.76 9.44 9.82
N LYS A 196 8.72 8.68 10.17
CA LYS A 196 7.60 8.33 9.29
C LYS A 196 6.44 9.32 9.37
N GLU A 197 6.37 10.08 10.46
CA GLU A 197 5.29 11.02 10.72
C GLU A 197 5.52 12.37 10.03
N PHE A 198 6.77 12.78 9.84
CA PHE A 198 7.12 14.05 9.22
C PHE A 198 7.70 13.86 7.82
N ARG A 199 7.10 14.53 6.84
CA ARG A 199 7.64 14.70 5.48
C ARG A 199 8.40 16.02 5.42
N TYR A 200 9.23 16.22 4.40
CA TYR A 200 9.87 17.50 4.16
C TYR A 200 9.79 17.91 2.70
N SER A 201 9.73 19.22 2.48
CA SER A 201 9.69 19.85 1.17
C SER A 201 11.08 19.96 0.53
N ASN A 202 11.15 20.43 -0.72
CA ASN A 202 12.42 20.91 -1.26
C ASN A 202 13.01 22.00 -0.33
N PRO A 203 14.35 22.11 -0.23
CA PRO A 203 14.98 23.09 0.67
C PRO A 203 14.42 24.51 0.44
N LEU A 204 13.96 25.16 1.51
CA LEU A 204 13.53 26.56 1.46
C LEU A 204 14.73 27.45 1.10
N TYR A 205 15.90 27.10 1.62
CA TYR A 205 17.19 27.67 1.26
C TYR A 205 18.32 26.70 1.66
N SER A 206 19.55 27.02 1.24
CA SER A 206 20.76 26.37 1.71
C SER A 206 21.69 27.39 2.37
N GLY A 207 22.23 27.06 3.54
CA GLY A 207 23.17 27.89 4.28
C GLY A 207 24.57 27.27 4.25
N ALA A 208 25.59 28.08 4.01
CA ALA A 208 26.98 27.64 4.16
C ALA A 208 27.44 27.86 5.61
N PHE A 209 28.05 26.86 6.22
CA PHE A 209 28.69 27.00 7.52
C PHE A 209 30.05 27.65 7.42
N HIS A 210 30.21 28.70 8.23
CA HIS A 210 31.45 29.43 8.42
C HIS A 210 31.82 29.43 9.90
N ARG A 211 33.12 29.57 10.16
CA ARG A 211 33.60 30.03 11.46
C ARG A 211 33.65 31.54 11.39
N ALA A 212 33.26 32.20 12.47
CA ALA A 212 33.32 33.65 12.50
C ALA A 212 34.02 34.17 13.74
N VAL A 213 34.69 35.30 13.56
CA VAL A 213 35.31 36.09 14.63
C VAL A 213 34.63 37.45 14.67
N ARG A 214 34.83 38.21 15.76
CA ARG A 214 34.32 39.59 15.80
C ARG A 214 34.95 40.43 14.68
N LYS A 215 34.16 41.34 14.11
CA LYS A 215 34.60 42.26 13.05
C LYS A 215 35.92 42.95 13.41
N GLY A 216 36.85 42.97 12.48
CA GLY A 216 38.17 43.60 12.63
C GLY A 216 39.22 42.71 13.30
N ASN A 217 38.87 41.48 13.72
CA ASN A 217 39.83 40.53 14.31
C ASN A 217 40.42 39.58 13.25
N GLY A 218 40.96 40.14 12.16
CA GLY A 218 41.51 39.37 11.05
C GLY A 218 42.66 38.43 11.46
N GLY A 219 43.44 38.80 12.48
CA GLY A 219 44.51 37.94 13.00
C GLY A 219 43.99 36.65 13.63
N MET A 220 42.88 36.72 14.39
CA MET A 220 42.24 35.50 14.92
C MET A 220 41.63 34.66 13.81
N LEU A 221 41.00 35.30 12.81
CA LEU A 221 40.42 34.57 11.68
C LEU A 221 41.49 33.78 10.92
N GLN A 222 42.60 34.44 10.61
CA GLN A 222 43.74 33.83 9.92
C GLN A 222 44.34 32.68 10.74
N LEU A 223 44.50 32.85 12.06
CA LEU A 223 44.98 31.79 12.95
C LEU A 223 44.09 30.54 12.90
N VAL A 224 42.77 30.73 12.91
CA VAL A 224 41.79 29.63 12.82
C VAL A 224 41.91 28.93 11.46
N GLU A 225 41.92 29.69 10.36
CA GLU A 225 42.05 29.14 9.00
C GLU A 225 43.36 28.38 8.80
N GLU A 226 44.49 28.93 9.25
CA GLU A 226 45.78 28.26 9.18
C GLU A 226 45.82 26.96 9.99
N GLY A 227 45.21 26.93 11.17
CA GLY A 227 45.16 25.72 11.98
C GLY A 227 44.28 24.62 11.34
N PHE A 228 43.18 25.00 10.66
CA PHE A 228 42.37 24.03 9.90
C PHE A 228 43.04 23.61 8.59
N ALA A 229 43.85 24.47 7.97
CA ALA A 229 44.65 24.12 6.80
C ALA A 229 45.75 23.07 7.10
N ARG A 230 46.16 22.94 8.38
CA ARG A 230 47.10 21.90 8.82
C ARG A 230 46.45 20.52 9.00
N ILE A 231 45.13 20.43 8.98
CA ILE A 231 44.40 19.16 9.03
C ILE A 231 44.31 18.61 7.61
N SER A 232 44.81 17.40 7.40
CA SER A 232 44.73 16.77 6.08
C SER A 232 43.29 16.40 5.74
N THR A 233 43.00 16.31 4.43
CA THR A 233 41.70 15.84 3.93
C THR A 233 41.34 14.44 4.42
N ALA A 234 42.34 13.56 4.60
CA ALA A 234 42.14 12.21 5.12
C ALA A 234 41.73 12.19 6.59
N GLU A 235 42.38 13.01 7.44
CA GLU A 235 42.01 13.09 8.86
C GLU A 235 40.63 13.74 9.05
N ARG A 236 40.33 14.79 8.28
CA ARG A 236 39.01 15.40 8.27
C ARG A 236 37.94 14.38 7.88
N LYS A 237 38.19 13.65 6.80
CA LYS A 237 37.28 12.59 6.33
C LYS A 237 37.11 11.47 7.36
N ALA A 238 38.15 11.09 8.09
CA ALA A 238 38.04 10.08 9.15
C ALA A 238 37.13 10.53 10.30
N VAL A 239 37.17 11.82 10.68
CA VAL A 239 36.22 12.38 11.65
C VAL A 239 34.80 12.41 11.07
N GLU A 240 34.63 12.80 9.81
CA GLU A 240 33.32 12.79 9.14
C GLU A 240 32.75 11.37 9.03
N ASP A 241 33.53 10.37 8.60
CA ASP A 241 33.14 8.96 8.47
C ASP A 241 32.78 8.33 9.82
N LYS A 242 33.41 8.77 10.93
CA LYS A 242 33.06 8.33 12.29
C LYS A 242 31.63 8.71 12.66
N TRP A 243 31.16 9.90 12.26
CA TRP A 243 29.88 10.46 12.71
C TRP A 243 28.75 10.36 11.68
N LEU A 244 29.07 10.47 10.39
CA LEU A 244 28.11 10.34 9.28
C LEU A 244 27.99 8.89 8.79
N GLY A 245 28.87 8.01 9.29
CA GLY A 245 29.09 6.69 8.73
C GLY A 245 29.90 6.76 7.43
N ALA A 246 30.64 5.71 7.12
CA ALA A 246 31.12 5.55 5.76
C ALA A 246 29.88 5.35 4.86
N ALA A 247 29.81 6.04 3.72
CA ALA A 247 28.89 5.63 2.66
C ALA A 247 29.07 4.12 2.49
N LEU A 248 27.98 3.33 2.59
CA LEU A 248 28.02 1.90 2.33
C LEU A 248 28.70 1.72 0.99
N SER A 249 29.99 1.37 1.06
CA SER A 249 30.87 1.46 -0.10
C SER A 249 30.24 0.62 -1.19
N SER A 250 30.03 1.23 -2.35
CA SER A 250 30.37 0.80 -3.71
C SER A 250 31.00 -0.59 -3.95
N HIS A 251 30.76 -1.60 -3.13
CA HIS A 251 31.10 -2.99 -3.37
C HIS A 251 30.43 -3.47 -4.65
N SER A 252 29.23 -2.96 -4.97
CA SER A 252 28.57 -3.22 -6.24
C SER A 252 29.31 -2.62 -7.45
N ARG A 253 29.82 -1.38 -7.35
CA ARG A 253 30.53 -0.72 -8.47
C ARG A 253 31.99 -1.16 -8.64
N GLN A 254 32.73 -1.41 -7.57
CA GLN A 254 34.11 -1.94 -7.65
C GLN A 254 34.15 -3.41 -8.05
N ALA A 255 33.19 -4.23 -7.61
CA ALA A 255 33.04 -5.59 -8.11
C ALA A 255 32.69 -5.57 -9.60
N PHE A 256 31.72 -4.74 -10.02
CA PHE A 256 31.33 -4.63 -11.42
C PHE A 256 32.48 -4.18 -12.33
N THR A 257 33.27 -3.18 -11.94
CA THR A 257 34.43 -2.73 -12.72
C THR A 257 35.57 -3.76 -12.75
N ARG A 258 35.81 -4.51 -11.66
CA ARG A 258 36.73 -5.65 -11.65
C ARG A 258 36.26 -6.80 -12.54
N TYR A 259 34.98 -7.16 -12.47
CA TYR A 259 34.42 -8.19 -13.34
C TYR A 259 34.40 -7.76 -14.80
N ALA A 260 34.09 -6.50 -15.10
CA ALA A 260 34.12 -5.96 -16.46
C ALA A 260 35.55 -5.94 -17.03
N THR A 261 36.56 -5.57 -16.23
CA THR A 261 37.97 -5.59 -16.67
C THR A 261 38.50 -7.01 -16.85
N VAL A 262 38.14 -7.95 -15.97
CA VAL A 262 38.46 -9.38 -16.16
C VAL A 262 37.76 -9.93 -17.40
N PHE A 263 36.49 -9.61 -17.60
CA PHE A 263 35.73 -10.05 -18.76
C PHE A 263 36.32 -9.51 -20.07
N LEU A 264 36.66 -8.22 -20.14
CA LEU A 264 37.28 -7.58 -21.30
C LEU A 264 38.69 -8.11 -21.59
N THR A 265 39.49 -8.40 -20.56
CA THR A 265 40.83 -8.99 -20.75
C THR A 265 40.74 -10.45 -21.21
N VAL A 266 39.82 -11.25 -20.64
CA VAL A 266 39.59 -12.64 -21.08
C VAL A 266 39.06 -12.68 -22.51
N THR A 267 38.07 -11.85 -22.87
CA THR A 267 37.56 -11.77 -24.24
C THR A 267 38.62 -11.26 -25.22
N GLY A 268 39.42 -10.27 -24.84
CA GLY A 268 40.55 -9.81 -25.64
C GLY A 268 41.61 -10.90 -25.87
N LEU A 269 41.93 -11.69 -24.84
CA LEU A 269 42.87 -12.80 -24.94
C LEU A 269 42.31 -13.93 -25.81
N LEU A 270 41.02 -14.24 -25.66
CA LEU A 270 40.33 -15.25 -26.48
C LEU A 270 40.27 -14.84 -27.95
N ALA A 271 39.99 -13.56 -28.22
CA ALA A 271 40.03 -13.00 -29.57
C ALA A 271 41.44 -13.06 -30.18
N LEU A 272 42.47 -12.75 -29.39
CA LEU A 272 43.87 -12.87 -29.83
C LEU A 272 44.25 -14.32 -30.15
N ILE A 273 43.84 -15.28 -29.30
CA ILE A 273 44.03 -16.71 -29.53
C ILE A 273 43.31 -17.16 -30.80
N LEU A 274 42.07 -16.71 -31.01
CA LEU A 274 41.30 -17.01 -32.24
C LEU A 274 41.96 -16.44 -33.48
N VAL A 275 42.50 -15.22 -33.42
CA VAL A 275 43.23 -14.60 -34.53
C VAL A 275 44.53 -15.36 -34.82
N LEU A 276 45.30 -15.71 -33.79
CA LEU A 276 46.52 -16.51 -33.92
C LEU A 276 46.24 -17.92 -34.44
N TRP A 277 45.17 -18.56 -33.97
CA TRP A 277 44.69 -19.84 -34.49
C TRP A 277 44.32 -19.70 -35.96
N ASN A 278 43.47 -18.73 -36.32
CA ASN A 278 43.05 -18.53 -37.71
C ASN A 278 44.26 -18.27 -38.62
N TRP A 279 45.22 -17.49 -38.16
CA TRP A 279 46.46 -17.24 -38.88
C TRP A 279 47.32 -18.50 -39.04
N GLN A 280 47.50 -19.31 -37.99
CA GLN A 280 48.19 -20.60 -38.09
C GLN A 280 47.45 -21.59 -39.00
N LEU A 281 46.12 -21.62 -38.95
CA LEU A 281 45.28 -22.49 -39.78
C LEU A 281 45.46 -22.13 -41.26
N ARG A 282 45.39 -20.84 -41.59
CA ARG A 282 45.64 -20.36 -42.97
C ARG A 282 47.04 -20.71 -43.46
N ARG A 283 48.05 -20.62 -42.59
CA ARG A 283 49.42 -21.06 -42.90
C ARG A 283 49.52 -22.56 -43.15
N ARG A 284 48.89 -23.39 -42.31
CA ARG A 284 48.87 -24.85 -42.48
C ARG A 284 48.11 -25.27 -43.75
N VAL A 285 47.01 -24.60 -44.06
CA VAL A 285 46.26 -24.79 -45.30
C VAL A 285 47.14 -24.43 -46.50
N ALA A 286 47.79 -23.26 -46.51
CA ALA A 286 48.64 -22.85 -47.62
C ALA A 286 49.81 -23.82 -47.91
N VAL A 287 50.44 -24.36 -46.85
CA VAL A 287 51.52 -25.35 -46.99
C VAL A 287 50.99 -26.71 -47.51
N LYS A 288 49.84 -27.18 -47.00
CA LYS A 288 49.22 -28.42 -47.47
C LYS A 288 48.65 -28.32 -48.89
N THR A 289 48.15 -27.15 -49.30
CA THR A 289 47.65 -26.93 -50.67
C THR A 289 48.76 -27.01 -51.70
N GLN A 290 50.02 -26.76 -51.32
CA GLN A 290 51.17 -26.85 -52.22
C GLN A 290 51.74 -28.28 -52.35
N GLU A 291 51.52 -29.14 -51.34
CA GLU A 291 51.82 -30.59 -51.41
C GLU A 291 50.75 -31.36 -52.20
N LEU A 292 49.49 -30.93 -52.13
CA LEU A 292 48.36 -31.59 -52.77
C LEU A 292 48.31 -31.42 -54.30
N THR A 293 48.90 -30.35 -54.83
CA THR A 293 48.88 -30.03 -56.27
C THR A 293 49.83 -30.87 -57.12
N CYS A 294 50.83 -31.53 -56.50
CA CYS A 294 51.76 -32.42 -57.21
C CYS A 294 51.35 -33.90 -57.23
N ALA A 295 50.49 -34.35 -56.31
CA ALA A 295 50.05 -35.76 -56.24
C ALA A 295 48.91 -36.10 -57.23
N LEU A 296 48.23 -35.07 -57.74
CA LEU A 296 47.03 -35.17 -58.59
C LEU A 296 47.31 -35.48 -60.07
N ALA A 297 48.49 -36.02 -60.38
CA ALA A 297 48.95 -36.24 -61.75
C ALA A 297 48.82 -37.68 -62.28
N SER A 298 48.39 -38.68 -61.51
CA SER A 298 48.26 -40.03 -62.09
C SER A 298 47.18 -40.92 -61.46
N LEU A 299 45.95 -40.71 -61.92
CA LEU A 299 45.07 -41.74 -62.52
C LEU A 299 44.67 -43.01 -61.73
N GLY A 300 45.03 -43.16 -60.46
CA GLY A 300 44.57 -44.28 -59.59
C GLY A 300 43.49 -43.89 -58.56
N GLU A 301 43.34 -42.61 -58.25
CA GLU A 301 42.49 -42.11 -57.14
C GLU A 301 40.99 -42.06 -57.46
N ALA A 302 40.59 -42.03 -58.74
CA ALA A 302 39.19 -41.84 -59.13
C ALA A 302 38.25 -42.96 -58.66
N LYS A 303 38.77 -44.15 -58.30
CA LYS A 303 37.95 -45.29 -57.86
C LYS A 303 37.84 -45.40 -56.32
N SER A 304 38.92 -45.07 -55.59
CA SER A 304 38.93 -45.11 -54.11
C SER A 304 38.25 -43.89 -53.47
N GLN A 305 38.19 -42.77 -54.19
CA GLN A 305 37.61 -41.51 -53.68
C GLN A 305 36.07 -41.55 -53.63
N THR A 306 35.44 -42.35 -54.51
CA THR A 306 33.98 -42.55 -54.51
C THR A 306 33.53 -43.45 -53.37
N GLU A 307 34.32 -44.49 -53.04
CA GLU A 307 34.04 -45.41 -51.93
C GLU A 307 34.24 -44.72 -50.57
N GLN A 308 35.34 -43.98 -50.37
CA GLN A 308 35.56 -43.23 -49.12
C GLN A 308 34.56 -42.09 -48.89
N THR A 309 34.09 -41.41 -49.94
CA THR A 309 33.05 -40.37 -49.79
C THR A 309 31.72 -40.97 -49.38
N ARG A 310 31.39 -42.17 -49.89
CA ARG A 310 30.17 -42.89 -49.51
C ARG A 310 30.22 -43.35 -48.06
N ASP A 311 31.31 -43.99 -47.65
CA ASP A 311 31.47 -44.51 -46.28
C ASP A 311 31.51 -43.36 -45.24
N HIS A 312 32.12 -42.21 -45.60
CA HIS A 312 32.12 -41.03 -44.73
C HIS A 312 30.72 -40.39 -44.58
N LEU A 313 29.94 -40.32 -45.67
CA LEU A 313 28.56 -39.81 -45.62
C LEU A 313 27.65 -40.76 -44.85
N GLU A 314 27.79 -42.07 -45.01
CA GLU A 314 27.05 -43.07 -44.23
C GLU A 314 27.38 -42.97 -42.74
N ALA A 315 28.66 -42.91 -42.35
CA ALA A 315 29.07 -42.73 -40.97
C ALA A 315 28.61 -41.39 -40.37
N THR A 316 28.57 -40.32 -41.17
CA THR A 316 28.07 -39.00 -40.72
C THR A 316 26.56 -39.05 -40.46
N LEU A 317 25.80 -39.71 -41.34
CA LEU A 317 24.34 -39.86 -41.18
C LEU A 317 23.97 -40.83 -40.06
N GLU A 318 24.79 -41.85 -39.76
CA GLU A 318 24.59 -42.75 -38.60
C GLU A 318 24.90 -42.08 -37.26
N ALA A 319 25.80 -41.10 -37.23
CA ALA A 319 26.14 -40.37 -36.01
C ALA A 319 25.04 -39.36 -35.57
N ILE A 320 24.07 -39.07 -36.43
CA ILE A 320 22.95 -38.15 -36.12
C ILE A 320 21.84 -38.96 -35.40
N PRO A 321 21.54 -38.66 -34.13
CA PRO A 321 20.52 -39.38 -33.36
C PRO A 321 19.09 -38.96 -33.71
N ASP A 322 18.93 -37.83 -34.42
CA ASP A 322 17.65 -37.22 -34.78
C ASP A 322 16.97 -37.96 -35.96
N LEU A 323 15.65 -37.79 -36.11
CA LEU A 323 14.91 -38.33 -37.25
C LEU A 323 15.21 -37.51 -38.51
N LEU A 324 15.43 -38.18 -39.63
CA LEU A 324 15.65 -37.52 -40.92
C LEU A 324 14.65 -38.02 -41.95
N PHE A 325 13.98 -37.11 -42.64
CA PHE A 325 13.02 -37.42 -43.71
C PHE A 325 13.44 -36.72 -45.00
N GLU A 326 13.33 -37.40 -46.14
CA GLU A 326 13.36 -36.77 -47.47
C GLU A 326 11.92 -36.56 -47.92
N LEU A 327 11.50 -35.30 -48.11
CA LEU A 327 10.15 -34.93 -48.54
C LEU A 327 10.15 -34.26 -49.92
N ASP A 328 9.04 -34.34 -50.66
CA ASP A 328 8.79 -33.48 -51.82
C ASP A 328 8.12 -32.14 -51.43
N GLY A 329 7.95 -31.24 -52.40
CA GLY A 329 7.33 -29.93 -52.18
C GLY A 329 5.83 -29.96 -51.82
N GLU A 330 5.16 -31.11 -51.93
CA GLU A 330 3.80 -31.33 -51.45
C GLU A 330 3.78 -32.00 -50.07
N GLY A 331 4.96 -32.24 -49.47
CA GLY A 331 5.11 -32.87 -48.17
C GLY A 331 4.94 -34.40 -48.19
N ARG A 332 5.21 -35.07 -49.31
CA ARG A 332 5.19 -36.53 -49.40
C ARG A 332 6.50 -37.14 -48.89
N TYR A 333 6.43 -38.15 -48.04
CA TYR A 333 7.61 -38.89 -47.57
C TYR A 333 8.21 -39.72 -48.71
N LEU A 334 9.45 -39.41 -49.09
CA LEU A 334 10.22 -40.09 -50.12
C LEU A 334 11.23 -41.07 -49.53
N ASP A 335 11.86 -40.71 -48.43
CA ASP A 335 12.82 -41.53 -47.71
C ASP A 335 12.80 -41.16 -46.21
N TYR A 336 13.28 -42.05 -45.36
CA TYR A 336 13.44 -41.78 -43.93
C TYR A 336 14.67 -42.47 -43.36
N ARG A 337 15.23 -41.88 -42.31
CA ARG A 337 16.26 -42.47 -41.47
C ARG A 337 15.90 -42.20 -40.02
N ALA A 338 15.68 -43.27 -39.26
CA ALA A 338 15.30 -43.21 -37.86
C ALA A 338 16.13 -44.24 -37.10
N ARG A 339 16.91 -43.79 -36.12
CA ARG A 339 17.66 -44.68 -35.21
C ARG A 339 16.74 -45.35 -34.21
N ASP A 340 15.73 -44.63 -33.74
CA ASP A 340 14.67 -45.13 -32.87
C ASP A 340 13.33 -45.13 -33.62
N PRO A 341 12.83 -46.31 -34.05
CA PRO A 341 11.54 -46.43 -34.72
C PRO A 341 10.34 -46.02 -33.85
N GLY A 342 10.50 -45.97 -32.52
CA GLY A 342 9.44 -45.59 -31.58
C GLY A 342 9.05 -44.11 -31.63
N LEU A 343 9.90 -43.27 -32.25
CA LEU A 343 9.65 -41.83 -32.43
C LEU A 343 8.94 -41.49 -33.75
N LEU A 344 8.65 -42.50 -34.60
CA LEU A 344 7.91 -42.31 -35.83
C LEU A 344 6.40 -42.20 -35.56
N ALA A 345 5.73 -41.27 -36.24
CA ALA A 345 4.28 -41.07 -36.13
C ALA A 345 3.45 -42.26 -36.64
N ALA A 346 4.04 -43.11 -37.50
CA ALA A 346 3.45 -44.34 -38.00
C ALA A 346 4.56 -45.34 -38.37
N PRO A 347 4.27 -46.65 -38.52
CA PRO A 347 5.23 -47.62 -38.99
C PRO A 347 5.84 -47.20 -40.34
N ALA A 348 7.15 -47.37 -40.49
CA ALA A 348 7.92 -46.95 -41.66
C ALA A 348 7.32 -47.35 -43.02
N GLU A 349 6.75 -48.56 -43.11
CA GLU A 349 6.13 -49.10 -44.33
C GLU A 349 4.86 -48.33 -44.75
N GLN A 350 4.24 -47.60 -43.83
CA GLN A 350 3.03 -46.81 -44.08
C GLN A 350 3.32 -45.32 -44.32
N LEU A 351 4.50 -44.84 -43.93
CA LEU A 351 4.93 -43.46 -44.11
C LEU A 351 5.33 -43.16 -45.56
N LEU A 352 6.12 -44.05 -46.17
CA LEU A 352 6.66 -43.85 -47.51
C LEU A 352 5.54 -43.73 -48.55
N GLY A 353 5.60 -42.67 -49.35
CA GLY A 353 4.63 -42.37 -50.41
C GLY A 353 3.36 -41.67 -49.96
N ARG A 354 3.14 -41.44 -48.65
CA ARG A 354 2.00 -40.64 -48.13
C ARG A 354 2.41 -39.21 -47.82
N THR A 355 1.43 -38.31 -47.69
CA THR A 355 1.68 -36.90 -47.37
C THR A 355 1.69 -36.66 -45.86
N VAL A 356 2.43 -35.65 -45.40
CA VAL A 356 2.46 -35.20 -44.00
C VAL A 356 1.06 -34.86 -43.48
N SER A 357 0.16 -34.36 -44.33
CA SER A 357 -1.24 -34.07 -43.99
C SER A 357 -2.11 -35.31 -43.80
N GLU A 358 -1.74 -36.44 -44.39
CA GLU A 358 -2.41 -37.72 -44.16
C GLU A 358 -1.92 -38.41 -42.89
N MET A 359 -0.67 -38.18 -42.50
CA MET A 359 0.02 -38.91 -41.42
C MET A 359 0.09 -38.16 -40.09
N LEU A 360 0.06 -36.82 -40.11
CA LEU A 360 0.15 -35.99 -38.91
C LEU A 360 -1.17 -35.27 -38.62
N PRO A 361 -1.47 -34.95 -37.34
CA PRO A 361 -2.59 -34.09 -36.99
C PRO A 361 -2.51 -32.74 -37.72
N GLY A 362 -3.66 -32.18 -38.11
CA GLY A 362 -3.75 -30.97 -38.94
C GLY A 362 -2.84 -29.80 -38.53
N PRO A 363 -2.77 -29.43 -37.23
CA PRO A 363 -1.85 -28.39 -36.78
C PRO A 363 -0.37 -28.73 -36.98
N ALA A 364 0.03 -29.98 -36.72
CA ALA A 364 1.41 -30.42 -36.90
C ALA A 364 1.80 -30.55 -38.39
N ALA A 365 0.88 -31.05 -39.23
CA ALA A 365 1.08 -31.11 -40.67
C ALA A 365 1.29 -29.71 -41.27
N GLN A 366 0.53 -28.71 -40.80
CA GLN A 366 0.66 -27.33 -41.27
C GLN A 366 2.03 -26.74 -40.95
N VAL A 367 2.55 -26.98 -39.74
CA VAL A 367 3.90 -26.53 -39.34
C VAL A 367 4.97 -27.10 -40.27
N VAL A 368 4.87 -28.39 -40.64
CA VAL A 368 5.80 -29.02 -41.58
C VAL A 368 5.69 -28.40 -42.98
N LEU A 369 4.48 -28.17 -43.48
CA LEU A 369 4.25 -27.56 -44.80
C LEU A 369 4.75 -26.11 -44.88
N ASP A 370 4.58 -25.34 -43.81
CA ASP A 370 5.07 -23.96 -43.74
C ASP A 370 6.60 -23.92 -43.71
N ALA A 371 7.24 -24.84 -42.96
CA ALA A 371 8.71 -24.97 -42.96
C ALA A 371 9.26 -25.41 -44.33
N LEU A 372 8.55 -26.28 -45.06
CA LEU A 372 8.89 -26.65 -46.44
C LEU A 372 8.76 -25.47 -47.40
N ARG A 373 7.70 -24.66 -47.25
CA ARG A 373 7.48 -23.45 -48.07
C ARG A 373 8.58 -22.43 -47.83
N GLU A 374 8.89 -22.14 -46.57
CA GLU A 374 9.97 -21.24 -46.18
C GLU A 374 11.31 -21.71 -46.76
N ALA A 375 11.66 -22.99 -46.59
CA ALA A 375 12.88 -23.55 -47.17
C ALA A 375 12.88 -23.53 -48.72
N GLY A 376 11.70 -23.53 -49.35
CA GLY A 376 11.56 -23.36 -50.79
C GLY A 376 11.98 -21.98 -51.28
N GLU A 377 11.68 -20.95 -50.49
CA GLU A 377 11.94 -19.53 -50.79
C GLU A 377 13.36 -19.11 -50.38
N THR A 378 13.80 -19.49 -49.18
CA THR A 378 15.07 -19.04 -48.57
C THR A 378 16.21 -20.04 -48.73
N GLY A 379 15.89 -21.30 -49.07
CA GLY A 379 16.82 -22.43 -49.14
C GLY A 379 16.89 -23.28 -47.87
N THR A 380 16.53 -22.73 -46.70
CA THR A 380 16.55 -23.40 -45.40
C THR A 380 15.49 -22.84 -44.44
N SER A 381 14.88 -23.68 -43.60
CA SER A 381 13.99 -23.28 -42.51
C SER A 381 14.44 -23.95 -41.21
N HIS A 382 14.42 -23.22 -40.10
CA HIS A 382 14.88 -23.71 -38.79
C HIS A 382 13.93 -23.26 -37.67
N GLY A 383 13.76 -24.10 -36.66
CA GLY A 383 13.11 -23.72 -35.39
C GLY A 383 11.59 -23.89 -35.38
N ALA A 384 11.00 -24.45 -36.43
CA ALA A 384 9.58 -24.82 -36.43
C ALA A 384 9.36 -25.96 -35.42
N GLN A 385 8.49 -25.75 -34.42
CA GLN A 385 8.22 -26.70 -33.35
C GLN A 385 6.82 -27.29 -33.50
N LEU A 386 6.69 -28.60 -33.29
CA LEU A 386 5.41 -29.32 -33.35
C LEU A 386 5.27 -30.31 -32.20
N LEU A 387 4.02 -30.57 -31.81
CA LEU A 387 3.63 -31.53 -30.80
C LEU A 387 2.96 -32.73 -31.48
N LEU A 388 3.42 -33.94 -31.19
CA LEU A 388 2.83 -35.18 -31.69
C LEU A 388 2.40 -36.08 -30.53
N PRO A 389 1.14 -36.56 -30.52
CA PRO A 389 0.73 -37.63 -29.62
C PRO A 389 1.27 -38.96 -30.15
N LEU A 390 2.33 -39.48 -29.51
CA LEU A 390 2.92 -40.78 -29.85
C LEU A 390 2.42 -41.87 -28.88
N ALA A 391 2.69 -43.15 -29.19
CA ALA A 391 2.30 -44.28 -28.35
C ALA A 391 2.90 -44.23 -26.92
N GLY A 392 4.00 -43.50 -26.73
CA GLY A 392 4.66 -43.27 -25.44
C GLY A 392 4.23 -41.99 -24.70
N GLY A 393 3.29 -41.22 -25.25
CA GLY A 393 2.88 -39.90 -24.74
C GLY A 393 3.15 -38.77 -25.73
N ASP A 394 2.84 -37.55 -25.32
CA ASP A 394 3.06 -36.36 -26.14
C ASP A 394 4.56 -36.03 -26.26
N ALA A 395 5.05 -35.90 -27.50
CA ALA A 395 6.44 -35.60 -27.81
C ALA A 395 6.56 -34.29 -28.61
N TRP A 396 7.55 -33.48 -28.26
CA TRP A 396 7.86 -32.23 -28.94
C TRP A 396 9.02 -32.42 -29.92
N PHE A 397 8.84 -31.96 -31.15
CA PHE A 397 9.87 -32.00 -32.18
C PHE A 397 10.21 -30.60 -32.69
N GLU A 398 11.50 -30.37 -32.95
CA GLU A 398 12.03 -29.17 -33.60
C GLU A 398 12.55 -29.53 -35.00
N LEU A 399 12.07 -28.83 -36.01
CA LEU A 399 12.38 -29.09 -37.42
C LEU A 399 13.51 -28.19 -37.91
N SER A 400 14.38 -28.79 -38.73
CA SER A 400 15.31 -28.08 -39.61
C SER A 400 15.17 -28.64 -41.02
N VAL A 401 14.78 -27.79 -41.96
CA VAL A 401 14.47 -28.15 -43.34
C VAL A 401 15.49 -27.51 -44.27
N ALA A 402 16.10 -28.30 -45.15
CA ALA A 402 17.01 -27.80 -46.17
C ALA A 402 16.59 -28.28 -47.56
N ARG A 403 16.59 -27.37 -48.53
CA ARG A 403 16.28 -27.71 -49.92
C ARG A 403 17.48 -28.38 -50.60
N LYS A 404 17.26 -29.57 -51.17
CA LYS A 404 18.27 -30.31 -51.95
C LYS A 404 18.44 -29.64 -53.32
N LYS A 405 19.70 -29.50 -53.77
CA LYS A 405 19.99 -28.97 -55.12
C LYS A 405 19.63 -30.03 -56.17
N SER A 406 18.62 -29.75 -56.97
CA SER A 406 18.16 -30.61 -58.09
C SER A 406 18.44 -29.96 -59.44
N ALA A 407 18.53 -30.78 -60.49
CA ALA A 407 18.70 -30.31 -61.87
C ALA A 407 17.45 -29.51 -62.34
N PRO A 408 17.60 -28.53 -63.25
CA PRO A 408 16.46 -27.75 -63.74
C PRO A 408 15.43 -28.66 -64.41
N GLY A 409 14.23 -28.77 -63.81
CA GLY A 409 13.13 -29.63 -64.26
C GLY A 409 12.70 -30.73 -63.28
N GLU A 410 13.48 -31.00 -62.21
CA GLU A 410 13.09 -31.93 -61.14
C GLU A 410 12.24 -31.26 -60.04
N ARG A 411 11.25 -31.99 -59.50
CA ARG A 411 10.46 -31.55 -58.34
C ARG A 411 11.39 -31.32 -57.15
N GLY A 412 11.23 -30.18 -56.46
CA GLY A 412 12.07 -29.82 -55.31
C GLY A 412 11.99 -30.87 -54.20
N ARG A 413 13.14 -31.37 -53.76
CA ARG A 413 13.26 -32.27 -52.61
C ARG A 413 13.83 -31.54 -51.41
N TYR A 414 13.40 -31.95 -50.23
CA TYR A 414 13.73 -31.32 -48.96
C TYR A 414 14.23 -32.38 -47.99
N ILE A 415 15.30 -32.08 -47.26
CA ILE A 415 15.77 -32.88 -46.14
C ILE A 415 15.22 -32.23 -44.88
N VAL A 416 14.44 -32.97 -44.10
CA VAL A 416 13.85 -32.55 -42.84
C VAL A 416 14.52 -33.32 -41.71
N LEU A 417 15.28 -32.61 -40.88
CA LEU A 417 15.76 -33.09 -39.60
C LEU A 417 14.70 -32.77 -38.54
N SER A 418 14.25 -33.77 -37.79
CA SER A 418 13.27 -33.66 -36.72
C SER A 418 13.90 -34.13 -35.41
N ARG A 419 14.27 -33.17 -34.56
CA ARG A 419 14.91 -33.42 -33.26
C ARG A 419 13.87 -33.51 -32.15
N ASP A 420 13.95 -34.54 -31.33
CA ASP A 420 13.15 -34.63 -30.10
C ASP A 420 13.68 -33.62 -29.06
N ILE A 421 12.80 -32.71 -28.62
CA ILE A 421 13.06 -31.69 -27.61
C ILE A 421 12.13 -31.84 -26.39
N THR A 422 11.52 -33.02 -26.21
CA THR A 422 10.52 -33.29 -25.16
C THR A 422 11.10 -33.10 -23.76
N GLU A 423 12.27 -33.69 -23.46
CA GLU A 423 12.94 -33.51 -22.17
C GLU A 423 13.29 -32.04 -21.90
N ARG A 424 13.71 -31.30 -22.94
CA ARG A 424 14.00 -29.86 -22.84
C ARG A 424 12.73 -29.09 -22.45
N LYS A 425 11.60 -29.36 -23.12
CA LYS A 425 10.32 -28.70 -22.84
C LYS A 425 9.76 -29.06 -21.46
N GLN A 426 9.90 -30.31 -21.02
CA GLN A 426 9.51 -30.73 -19.67
C GLN A 426 10.37 -30.05 -18.60
N ALA A 427 11.70 -30.01 -18.79
CA ALA A 427 12.60 -29.33 -17.88
C ALA A 427 12.32 -27.81 -17.82
N GLU A 428 12.03 -27.17 -18.95
CA GLU A 428 11.60 -25.76 -18.99
C GLU A 428 10.32 -25.53 -18.17
N ALA A 429 9.30 -26.37 -18.37
CA ALA A 429 8.04 -26.29 -17.62
C ALA A 429 8.21 -26.56 -16.12
N ASP A 430 9.06 -27.51 -15.74
CA ASP A 430 9.36 -27.82 -14.34
C ASP A 430 10.15 -26.70 -13.67
N ILE A 431 11.10 -26.08 -14.38
CA ILE A 431 11.82 -24.89 -13.90
C ILE A 431 10.84 -23.74 -13.65
N GLU A 432 9.91 -23.48 -14.57
CA GLU A 432 8.87 -22.47 -14.37
C GLU A 432 7.98 -22.80 -13.16
N ARG A 433 7.55 -24.06 -13.02
CA ARG A 433 6.72 -24.47 -11.87
C ARG A 433 7.47 -24.31 -10.55
N LEU A 434 8.73 -24.72 -10.47
CA LEU A 434 9.55 -24.59 -9.26
C LEU A 434 9.88 -23.13 -8.91
N ALA A 435 9.93 -22.24 -9.91
CA ALA A 435 10.17 -20.82 -9.68
C ALA A 435 9.01 -20.14 -8.94
N PHE A 436 7.77 -20.61 -9.12
CA PHE A 436 6.55 -19.92 -8.67
C PHE A 436 5.64 -20.72 -7.72
N PHE A 437 5.83 -22.03 -7.56
CA PHE A 437 4.98 -22.88 -6.72
C PHE A 437 5.76 -23.68 -5.66
N ASP A 438 5.11 -23.96 -4.53
CA ASP A 438 5.58 -24.83 -3.45
C ASP A 438 5.44 -26.30 -3.85
N SER A 439 6.51 -27.07 -3.72
CA SER A 439 6.57 -28.46 -4.22
C SER A 439 5.65 -29.41 -3.47
N LEU A 440 5.33 -29.14 -2.20
CA LEU A 440 4.44 -29.98 -1.41
C LEU A 440 2.98 -29.64 -1.66
N THR A 441 2.59 -28.40 -1.40
CA THR A 441 1.18 -27.98 -1.39
C THR A 441 0.66 -27.56 -2.77
N GLN A 442 1.55 -27.38 -3.76
CA GLN A 442 1.25 -26.80 -5.07
C GLN A 442 0.64 -25.39 -5.00
N LEU A 443 0.70 -24.74 -3.84
CA LEU A 443 0.35 -23.34 -3.68
C LEU A 443 1.43 -22.45 -4.28
N PRO A 444 1.09 -21.23 -4.72
CA PRO A 444 2.06 -20.19 -4.99
C PRO A 444 3.09 -20.04 -3.87
N ASN A 445 4.36 -19.93 -4.25
CA ASN A 445 5.45 -19.71 -3.32
C ASN A 445 5.65 -18.21 -3.03
N ARG A 446 6.67 -17.89 -2.23
CA ARG A 446 7.03 -16.51 -1.88
C ARG A 446 7.26 -15.60 -3.10
N ASN A 447 7.88 -16.09 -4.18
CA ASN A 447 8.16 -15.27 -5.36
C ASN A 447 6.87 -14.87 -6.07
N GLN A 448 5.97 -15.84 -6.27
CA GLN A 448 4.68 -15.58 -6.90
C GLN A 448 3.80 -14.66 -6.04
N LEU A 449 3.81 -14.84 -4.71
CA LEU A 449 3.13 -13.92 -3.79
C LEU A 449 3.65 -12.49 -3.95
N HIS A 450 4.97 -12.28 -3.96
CA HIS A 450 5.56 -10.95 -4.11
C HIS A 450 5.11 -10.26 -5.40
N GLU A 451 5.11 -11.00 -6.51
CA GLU A 451 4.67 -10.46 -7.79
C GLU A 451 3.17 -10.13 -7.76
N ARG A 452 2.36 -11.02 -7.21
CA ARG A 452 0.91 -10.79 -7.09
C ARG A 452 0.58 -9.61 -6.18
N LEU A 453 1.28 -9.46 -5.06
CA LEU A 453 1.10 -8.34 -4.14
C LEU A 453 1.46 -7.00 -4.81
N ARG A 454 2.50 -6.98 -5.63
CA ARG A 454 2.91 -5.80 -6.40
C ARG A 454 1.82 -5.39 -7.40
N GLN A 455 1.17 -6.36 -8.04
CA GLN A 455 0.04 -6.14 -8.95
C GLN A 455 -1.20 -5.63 -8.20
N ALA A 456 -1.55 -6.25 -7.06
CA ALA A 456 -2.70 -5.85 -6.23
C ALA A 456 -2.54 -4.43 -5.67
N LEU A 457 -1.33 -4.05 -5.23
CA LEU A 457 -1.01 -2.68 -4.84
C LEU A 457 -1.24 -1.69 -5.98
N ALA A 458 -0.76 -2.00 -7.19
CA ALA A 458 -0.99 -1.14 -8.36
C ALA A 458 -2.47 -1.09 -8.78
N ALA A 459 -3.24 -2.16 -8.59
CA ALA A 459 -4.67 -2.21 -8.90
C ALA A 459 -5.51 -1.40 -7.90
N SER A 460 -5.24 -1.53 -6.60
CA SER A 460 -5.91 -0.75 -5.54
C SER A 460 -5.70 0.75 -5.72
N MET A 461 -4.49 1.19 -6.12
CA MET A 461 -4.21 2.60 -6.49
C MET A 461 -5.19 3.16 -7.52
N ARG A 462 -5.52 2.37 -8.54
CA ARG A 462 -6.37 2.84 -9.66
C ARG A 462 -7.85 2.82 -9.32
N ARG A 463 -8.28 1.89 -8.48
CA ARG A 463 -9.70 1.67 -8.16
C ARG A 463 -10.18 2.41 -6.91
N GLY A 464 -9.26 2.86 -6.04
CA GLY A 464 -9.60 3.53 -4.79
C GLY A 464 -10.13 2.59 -3.69
N GLY A 465 -10.10 1.27 -3.90
CA GLY A 465 -10.48 0.25 -2.92
C GLY A 465 -9.29 -0.26 -2.10
N HIS A 466 -9.57 -0.93 -0.98
CA HIS A 466 -8.55 -1.58 -0.15
C HIS A 466 -8.33 -3.04 -0.56
N GLY A 467 -7.23 -3.62 -0.09
CA GLY A 467 -7.00 -5.05 0.00
C GLY A 467 -6.52 -5.41 1.41
N ALA A 468 -6.48 -6.70 1.74
CA ALA A 468 -5.99 -7.17 3.02
C ALA A 468 -4.97 -8.30 2.83
N LEU A 469 -3.97 -8.34 3.71
CA LEU A 469 -3.01 -9.42 3.79
C LEU A 469 -3.13 -10.08 5.16
N LEU A 470 -3.44 -11.38 5.15
CA LEU A 470 -3.58 -12.23 6.32
C LEU A 470 -2.38 -13.17 6.35
N PHE A 471 -1.50 -12.99 7.32
CA PHE A 471 -0.39 -13.90 7.61
C PHE A 471 -0.87 -14.94 8.62
N ILE A 472 -0.64 -16.22 8.32
CA ILE A 472 -1.22 -17.35 9.02
C ILE A 472 -0.10 -18.30 9.41
N ASP A 473 -0.06 -18.68 10.67
CA ASP A 473 0.89 -19.66 11.18
C ASP A 473 0.14 -20.76 11.95
N LEU A 474 0.47 -22.01 11.68
CA LEU A 474 -0.13 -23.16 12.34
C LEU A 474 0.50 -23.38 13.71
N ASP A 475 -0.33 -23.26 14.75
CA ASP A 475 0.12 -23.38 16.13
C ASP A 475 0.65 -24.79 16.43
N ASP A 476 1.78 -24.85 17.13
CA ASP A 476 2.45 -26.07 17.60
C ASP A 476 2.85 -27.07 16.50
N PHE A 477 2.99 -26.62 15.24
CA PHE A 477 3.43 -27.46 14.12
C PHE A 477 4.78 -28.16 14.38
N LYS A 478 5.74 -27.45 14.96
CA LYS A 478 7.04 -28.03 15.33
C LYS A 478 6.89 -29.20 16.31
N THR A 479 6.05 -29.06 17.32
CA THR A 479 5.76 -30.10 18.31
C THR A 479 5.17 -31.34 17.64
N LEU A 480 4.30 -31.16 16.65
CA LEU A 480 3.75 -32.26 15.86
C LEU A 480 4.84 -32.99 15.07
N ASN A 481 5.72 -32.27 14.38
CA ASN A 481 6.85 -32.86 13.66
C ASN A 481 7.79 -33.63 14.58
N ASP A 482 8.12 -33.06 15.73
CA ASP A 482 9.02 -33.68 16.71
C ASP A 482 8.39 -34.95 17.33
N THR A 483 7.07 -35.01 17.43
CA THR A 483 6.34 -36.13 18.07
C THR A 483 5.94 -37.24 17.09
N ARG A 484 5.52 -36.89 15.86
CA ARG A 484 4.94 -37.83 14.88
C ARG A 484 5.71 -37.92 13.56
N GLY A 485 6.80 -37.18 13.43
CA GLY A 485 7.66 -37.18 12.24
C GLY A 485 7.16 -36.26 11.12
N HIS A 486 8.07 -35.95 10.19
CA HIS A 486 7.83 -35.00 9.11
C HIS A 486 6.68 -35.39 8.16
N ARG A 487 6.43 -36.70 7.95
CA ARG A 487 5.32 -37.15 7.11
C ARG A 487 3.95 -36.71 7.64
N ALA A 488 3.77 -36.75 8.95
CA ALA A 488 2.54 -36.27 9.58
C ALA A 488 2.40 -34.75 9.43
N GLY A 489 3.51 -34.00 9.52
CA GLY A 489 3.53 -32.56 9.25
C GLY A 489 3.17 -32.24 7.80
N ASP A 490 3.70 -32.98 6.84
CA ASP A 490 3.41 -32.77 5.42
C ASP A 490 1.91 -32.99 5.12
N LEU A 491 1.30 -34.01 5.72
CA LEU A 491 -0.14 -34.26 5.59
C LEU A 491 -0.98 -33.15 6.24
N LEU A 492 -0.55 -32.61 7.40
CA LEU A 492 -1.20 -31.45 8.01
C LEU A 492 -1.16 -30.24 7.07
N LEU A 493 0.00 -29.97 6.47
CA LEU A 493 0.19 -28.82 5.57
C LEU A 493 -0.66 -28.93 4.30
N LEU A 494 -0.79 -30.14 3.75
CA LEU A 494 -1.66 -30.42 2.60
C LEU A 494 -3.13 -30.15 2.93
N GLU A 495 -3.60 -30.64 4.06
CA GLU A 495 -4.98 -30.44 4.53
C GLU A 495 -5.25 -28.97 4.88
N ALA A 496 -4.31 -28.29 5.54
CA ALA A 496 -4.39 -26.87 5.83
C ALA A 496 -4.47 -26.02 4.55
N ALA A 497 -3.65 -26.32 3.54
CA ALA A 497 -3.69 -25.66 2.24
C ALA A 497 -5.07 -25.78 1.58
N GLN A 498 -5.66 -26.98 1.58
CA GLN A 498 -7.01 -27.20 1.02
C GLN A 498 -8.09 -26.41 1.77
N ARG A 499 -8.03 -26.41 3.11
CA ARG A 499 -8.98 -25.65 3.94
C ARG A 499 -8.87 -24.15 3.66
N LEU A 500 -7.66 -23.60 3.59
CA LEU A 500 -7.43 -22.18 3.28
C LEU A 500 -7.96 -21.81 1.88
N GLN A 501 -7.74 -22.64 0.88
CA GLN A 501 -8.30 -22.42 -0.47
C GLN A 501 -9.83 -22.42 -0.47
N SER A 502 -10.49 -23.24 0.35
CA SER A 502 -11.96 -23.27 0.48
C SER A 502 -12.53 -22.05 1.24
N CYS A 503 -11.68 -21.32 1.97
CA CYS A 503 -12.10 -20.13 2.72
C CYS A 503 -12.33 -18.93 1.80
N VAL A 504 -11.59 -18.85 0.70
CA VAL A 504 -11.43 -17.64 -0.11
C VAL A 504 -12.11 -17.75 -1.47
N ARG A 505 -12.28 -16.63 -2.16
CA ARG A 505 -12.89 -16.58 -3.50
C ARG A 505 -11.86 -16.87 -4.59
N THR A 506 -12.31 -17.05 -5.82
CA THR A 506 -11.41 -17.28 -6.97
C THR A 506 -10.52 -16.07 -7.26
N GLU A 507 -10.98 -14.85 -6.95
CA GLU A 507 -10.17 -13.63 -7.07
C GLU A 507 -9.11 -13.45 -5.96
N ASP A 508 -9.26 -14.15 -4.83
CA ASP A 508 -8.34 -14.08 -3.70
C ASP A 508 -7.15 -15.02 -3.92
N PHE A 509 -6.07 -14.77 -3.17
CA PHE A 509 -4.81 -15.45 -3.40
C PHE A 509 -4.29 -16.14 -2.13
N VAL A 510 -3.96 -17.43 -2.23
CA VAL A 510 -3.38 -18.21 -1.13
C VAL A 510 -1.97 -18.63 -1.52
N ALA A 511 -1.01 -18.42 -0.63
CA ALA A 511 0.39 -18.78 -0.83
C ALA A 511 0.98 -19.45 0.40
N ARG A 512 2.03 -20.25 0.20
CA ARG A 512 2.85 -20.80 1.28
C ARG A 512 4.26 -20.22 1.20
N LEU A 513 4.73 -19.63 2.30
CA LEU A 513 6.06 -19.00 2.35
C LEU A 513 7.17 -19.99 2.69
N GLY A 514 6.83 -21.03 3.45
CA GLY A 514 7.73 -22.07 3.92
C GLY A 514 7.34 -22.53 5.32
N GLY A 515 7.77 -23.72 5.73
CA GLY A 515 7.40 -24.27 7.04
C GLY A 515 5.88 -24.38 7.21
N ASP A 516 5.37 -23.81 8.29
CA ASP A 516 3.96 -23.68 8.71
C ASP A 516 3.32 -22.33 8.37
N GLU A 517 4.01 -21.48 7.59
CA GLU A 517 3.56 -20.13 7.26
C GLU A 517 2.79 -20.08 5.93
N PHE A 518 1.55 -19.63 6.02
CA PHE A 518 0.66 -19.36 4.89
C PHE A 518 0.30 -17.87 4.83
N VAL A 519 -0.02 -17.40 3.64
CA VAL A 519 -0.51 -16.04 3.42
C VAL A 519 -1.76 -16.10 2.57
N VAL A 520 -2.80 -15.40 3.01
CA VAL A 520 -4.01 -15.12 2.25
C VAL A 520 -4.05 -13.64 1.91
N MET A 521 -4.21 -13.30 0.64
CA MET A 521 -4.39 -11.94 0.17
C MET A 521 -5.79 -11.77 -0.40
N LEU A 522 -6.52 -10.80 0.15
CA LEU A 522 -7.85 -10.41 -0.29
C LEU A 522 -7.74 -9.16 -1.17
N GLU A 523 -8.34 -9.23 -2.35
CA GLU A 523 -8.35 -8.14 -3.30
C GLU A 523 -9.74 -7.51 -3.40
N SER A 524 -9.83 -6.24 -3.81
CA SER A 524 -11.09 -5.55 -4.08
C SER A 524 -12.05 -5.44 -2.88
N LEU A 525 -11.51 -5.11 -1.70
CA LEU A 525 -12.29 -4.74 -0.51
C LEU A 525 -12.84 -3.31 -0.64
N SER A 526 -13.69 -2.90 0.31
CA SER A 526 -14.31 -1.57 0.34
C SER A 526 -13.30 -0.42 0.21
N ALA A 527 -13.76 0.70 -0.33
CA ALA A 527 -13.02 1.96 -0.34
C ALA A 527 -12.93 2.56 1.08
N ASP A 528 -13.86 2.21 1.97
CA ASP A 528 -13.77 2.55 3.38
C ASP A 528 -12.86 1.56 4.13
N ALA A 529 -11.97 2.09 4.96
CA ALA A 529 -10.97 1.28 5.65
C ALA A 529 -11.57 0.42 6.78
N GLU A 530 -12.60 0.91 7.49
CA GLU A 530 -13.25 0.14 8.55
C GLU A 530 -14.10 -0.99 7.96
N GLU A 531 -14.83 -0.72 6.88
CA GLU A 531 -15.60 -1.73 6.17
C GLU A 531 -14.69 -2.79 5.53
N ALA A 532 -13.58 -2.38 4.93
CA ALA A 532 -12.58 -3.33 4.41
C ALA A 532 -11.97 -4.18 5.54
N ALA A 533 -11.76 -3.61 6.73
CA ALA A 533 -11.29 -4.36 7.90
C ALA A 533 -12.31 -5.42 8.31
N LEU A 534 -13.60 -5.08 8.36
CA LEU A 534 -14.67 -6.00 8.72
C LEU A 534 -14.79 -7.15 7.71
N GLN A 535 -14.64 -6.85 6.41
CA GLN A 535 -14.60 -7.88 5.37
C GLN A 535 -13.41 -8.83 5.56
N ALA A 536 -12.22 -8.30 5.86
CA ALA A 536 -11.05 -9.10 6.15
C ALA A 536 -11.18 -9.92 7.45
N GLU A 537 -11.80 -9.33 8.49
CA GLU A 537 -12.11 -9.97 9.76
C GLU A 537 -13.02 -11.17 9.55
N THR A 538 -14.10 -11.01 8.78
CA THR A 538 -15.05 -12.08 8.46
C THR A 538 -14.36 -13.29 7.80
N VAL A 539 -13.43 -13.05 6.87
CA VAL A 539 -12.63 -14.11 6.25
C VAL A 539 -11.66 -14.73 7.26
N GLY A 540 -11.03 -13.92 8.12
CA GLY A 540 -10.19 -14.38 9.22
C GLY A 540 -10.92 -15.29 10.20
N GLU A 541 -12.15 -14.96 10.59
CA GLU A 541 -12.99 -15.81 11.44
C GLU A 541 -13.33 -17.14 10.77
N LYS A 542 -13.67 -17.11 9.48
CA LYS A 542 -13.93 -18.33 8.69
C LYS A 542 -12.69 -19.24 8.65
N ILE A 543 -11.51 -18.66 8.45
CA ILE A 543 -10.23 -19.38 8.49
C ILE A 543 -10.00 -19.99 9.88
N LEU A 544 -10.14 -19.22 10.95
CA LEU A 544 -9.99 -19.70 12.33
C LEU A 544 -10.97 -20.85 12.64
N ALA A 545 -12.23 -20.75 12.19
CA ALA A 545 -13.22 -21.79 12.40
C ALA A 545 -12.85 -23.10 11.69
N LEU A 546 -12.36 -23.04 10.45
CA LEU A 546 -11.98 -24.21 9.66
C LEU A 546 -10.65 -24.83 10.11
N THR A 547 -9.68 -24.02 10.54
CA THR A 547 -8.41 -24.54 11.05
C THR A 547 -8.56 -25.24 12.39
N ARG A 548 -9.55 -24.88 13.21
CA ARG A 548 -9.90 -25.55 14.48
C ARG A 548 -10.49 -26.95 14.31
N LEU A 549 -11.03 -27.27 13.12
CA LEU A 549 -11.58 -28.61 12.88
C LEU A 549 -10.48 -29.67 13.00
N PRO A 550 -10.78 -30.87 13.51
CA PRO A 550 -9.79 -31.93 13.63
C PRO A 550 -9.19 -32.32 12.26
N TYR A 551 -7.89 -32.62 12.25
CA TYR A 551 -7.15 -33.12 11.10
C TYR A 551 -7.05 -34.64 11.19
N TRP A 552 -7.43 -35.35 10.13
CA TRP A 552 -7.34 -36.81 10.05
C TRP A 552 -6.02 -37.21 9.41
N ILE A 553 -5.00 -37.50 10.23
CA ILE A 553 -3.65 -37.83 9.77
C ILE A 553 -3.37 -39.29 10.12
N GLU A 554 -3.16 -40.14 9.10
CA GLU A 554 -2.78 -41.55 9.29
C GLU A 554 -3.69 -42.30 10.29
N GLN A 555 -5.00 -42.11 10.15
CA GLN A 555 -6.07 -42.69 11.00
C GLN A 555 -6.15 -42.18 12.45
N HIS A 556 -5.43 -41.10 12.78
CA HIS A 556 -5.51 -40.45 14.09
C HIS A 556 -6.09 -39.04 13.95
N GLU A 557 -6.92 -38.68 14.92
CA GLU A 557 -7.42 -37.32 15.06
C GLU A 557 -6.33 -36.43 15.67
N GLN A 558 -6.05 -35.31 15.02
CA GLN A 558 -5.07 -34.32 15.47
C GLN A 558 -5.73 -32.95 15.51
N HIS A 559 -5.53 -32.23 16.62
CA HIS A 559 -5.95 -30.83 16.71
C HIS A 559 -4.75 -29.91 16.45
N SER A 560 -4.98 -28.90 15.63
CA SER A 560 -4.09 -27.77 15.42
C SER A 560 -4.96 -26.52 15.31
N THR A 561 -4.41 -25.37 15.70
CA THR A 561 -5.07 -24.07 15.55
C THR A 561 -4.19 -23.16 14.70
N ALA A 562 -4.67 -21.97 14.36
CA ALA A 562 -3.88 -21.00 13.65
C ALA A 562 -3.88 -19.64 14.35
N SER A 563 -2.76 -18.94 14.26
CA SER A 563 -2.61 -17.56 14.68
C SER A 563 -2.53 -16.66 13.44
N LEU A 564 -3.36 -15.62 13.40
CA LEU A 564 -3.52 -14.75 12.22
C LEU A 564 -3.08 -13.31 12.49
N GLY A 565 -2.37 -12.73 11.54
CA GLY A 565 -2.00 -11.31 11.54
C GLY A 565 -2.51 -10.61 10.29
N ILE A 566 -3.25 -9.52 10.47
CA ILE A 566 -3.95 -8.85 9.37
C ILE A 566 -3.40 -7.44 9.18
N THR A 567 -3.09 -7.07 7.94
CA THR A 567 -2.84 -5.67 7.57
C THR A 567 -3.69 -5.31 6.37
N LEU A 568 -4.35 -4.16 6.44
CA LEU A 568 -4.95 -3.55 5.26
C LEU A 568 -3.89 -2.85 4.43
N PHE A 569 -4.15 -2.77 3.13
CA PHE A 569 -3.39 -1.95 2.21
C PHE A 569 -4.32 -1.25 1.22
N SER A 570 -4.02 0.00 0.95
CA SER A 570 -4.48 0.72 -0.23
C SER A 570 -3.27 1.37 -0.86
N GLY A 571 -3.32 1.59 -2.18
CA GLY A 571 -2.21 1.88 -3.07
C GLY A 571 -1.15 2.97 -2.74
N GLN A 572 -1.09 3.53 -1.53
CA GLN A 572 -0.09 4.54 -1.16
C GLN A 572 1.03 3.96 -0.28
N GLY A 573 2.28 4.10 -0.76
CA GLY A 573 3.48 4.12 0.10
C GLY A 573 3.98 2.80 0.68
N HIS A 574 3.29 1.68 0.47
CA HIS A 574 3.70 0.37 1.02
C HIS A 574 4.35 -0.54 -0.02
N THR A 575 5.45 -1.16 0.37
CA THR A 575 6.09 -2.22 -0.43
C THR A 575 5.55 -3.58 -0.01
N ALA A 576 5.67 -4.59 -0.89
CA ALA A 576 5.26 -5.95 -0.56
C ALA A 576 5.97 -6.49 0.69
N ASP A 577 7.27 -6.19 0.84
CA ASP A 577 8.05 -6.55 2.03
C ASP A 577 7.53 -5.87 3.31
N GLU A 578 7.10 -4.63 3.22
CA GLU A 578 6.55 -3.91 4.37
C GLU A 578 5.22 -4.51 4.82
N LEU A 579 4.32 -4.83 3.88
CA LEU A 579 3.04 -5.45 4.20
C LEU A 579 3.21 -6.83 4.84
N LEU A 580 4.12 -7.66 4.30
CA LEU A 580 4.45 -8.95 4.91
C LEU A 580 4.98 -8.79 6.34
N LYS A 581 5.90 -7.84 6.58
CA LYS A 581 6.43 -7.56 7.93
C LYS A 581 5.35 -7.08 8.90
N ARG A 582 4.41 -6.25 8.45
CA ARG A 582 3.29 -5.77 9.27
C ARG A 582 2.35 -6.91 9.65
N ALA A 583 1.97 -7.73 8.67
CA ALA A 583 1.11 -8.88 8.89
C ALA A 583 1.78 -9.91 9.82
N ASP A 584 3.07 -10.21 9.62
CA ASP A 584 3.87 -11.08 10.49
C ASP A 584 3.93 -10.55 11.92
N ALA A 585 4.24 -9.27 12.11
CA ALA A 585 4.25 -8.65 13.44
C ALA A 585 2.88 -8.73 14.14
N ALA A 586 1.78 -8.59 13.39
CA ALA A 586 0.44 -8.75 13.92
C ALA A 586 0.11 -10.22 14.27
N MET A 587 0.57 -11.18 13.47
CA MET A 587 0.44 -12.62 13.72
C MET A 587 1.20 -13.01 14.99
N TYR A 588 2.41 -12.47 15.18
CA TYR A 588 3.17 -12.68 16.41
C TYR A 588 2.43 -12.14 17.65
N ARG A 589 1.75 -11.00 17.53
CA ARG A 589 0.86 -10.49 18.60
C ARG A 589 -0.32 -11.43 18.87
N ALA A 590 -0.88 -12.07 17.84
CA ALA A 590 -1.93 -13.08 18.02
C ALA A 590 -1.40 -14.31 18.77
N LYS A 591 -0.18 -14.78 18.47
CA LYS A 591 0.47 -15.88 19.19
C LYS A 591 0.67 -15.56 20.67
N THR A 592 1.16 -14.37 21.00
CA THR A 592 1.40 -13.96 22.40
C THR A 592 0.11 -13.65 23.15
N ALA A 593 -0.98 -13.32 22.45
CA ALA A 593 -2.31 -13.09 23.01
C ALA A 593 -3.11 -14.39 23.31
N GLY A 594 -2.48 -15.57 23.22
CA GLY A 594 -3.09 -16.85 23.59
C GLY A 594 -3.32 -17.82 22.43
N ARG A 595 -2.83 -17.51 21.22
CA ARG A 595 -3.01 -18.31 19.99
C ARG A 595 -4.48 -18.44 19.56
N ASN A 596 -4.73 -19.13 18.45
CA ASN A 596 -6.08 -19.40 17.95
C ASN A 596 -6.96 -18.14 17.80
N THR A 597 -6.34 -17.04 17.39
CA THR A 597 -6.95 -15.71 17.31
C THR A 597 -6.32 -14.93 16.16
N MET A 598 -6.90 -13.78 15.83
CA MET A 598 -6.38 -12.85 14.83
C MET A 598 -6.12 -11.48 15.45
N ARG A 599 -5.15 -10.75 14.92
CA ARG A 599 -4.90 -9.35 15.30
C ARG A 599 -4.60 -8.51 14.06
N PHE A 600 -5.11 -7.29 14.04
CA PHE A 600 -4.72 -6.28 13.07
C PHE A 600 -3.40 -5.62 13.48
N PHE A 601 -2.60 -5.23 12.48
CA PHE A 601 -1.36 -4.51 12.71
C PHE A 601 -1.61 -3.11 13.30
N ASP A 602 -2.62 -2.40 12.75
CA ASP A 602 -3.04 -1.06 13.18
C ASP A 602 -3.83 -1.14 14.49
N PRO A 603 -3.32 -0.59 15.61
CA PRO A 603 -4.01 -0.61 16.90
C PRO A 603 -5.33 0.18 16.91
N GLY A 604 -5.44 1.25 16.11
CA GLY A 604 -6.66 2.04 16.01
C GLY A 604 -7.78 1.25 15.33
N LEU A 605 -7.43 0.54 14.25
CA LEU A 605 -8.38 -0.33 13.55
C LEU A 605 -8.80 -1.52 14.42
N GLN A 606 -7.85 -2.15 15.11
CA GLN A 606 -8.14 -3.22 16.08
C GLN A 606 -9.13 -2.73 17.17
N ALA A 607 -8.90 -1.55 17.74
CA ALA A 607 -9.78 -0.98 18.76
C ALA A 607 -11.18 -0.62 18.20
N SER A 608 -11.27 -0.16 16.95
CA SER A 608 -12.55 0.14 16.30
C SER A 608 -13.40 -1.13 16.12
N LEU A 609 -12.81 -2.22 15.64
CA LEU A 609 -13.49 -3.52 15.49
C LEU A 609 -13.94 -4.10 16.84
N GLU A 610 -13.09 -4.03 17.87
CA GLU A 610 -13.45 -4.44 19.23
C GLU A 610 -14.61 -3.59 19.78
N ALA A 611 -14.56 -2.27 19.60
CA ALA A 611 -15.62 -1.37 20.02
C ALA A 611 -16.94 -1.65 19.29
N ARG A 612 -16.88 -1.99 18.00
CA ARG A 612 -18.03 -2.37 17.16
C ARG A 612 -18.65 -3.67 17.65
N THR A 613 -17.84 -4.70 17.89
CA THR A 613 -18.29 -6.00 18.42
C THR A 613 -18.99 -5.84 19.78
N LEU A 614 -18.40 -5.05 20.68
CA LEU A 614 -19.01 -4.75 21.98
C LEU A 614 -20.33 -3.99 21.83
N LEU A 615 -20.40 -3.05 20.87
CA LEU A 615 -21.61 -2.30 20.60
C LEU A 615 -22.71 -3.20 20.02
N GLU A 616 -22.38 -4.15 19.16
CA GLU A 616 -23.35 -5.12 18.61
C GLU A 616 -23.93 -6.00 19.72
N ALA A 617 -23.06 -6.54 20.57
CA ALA A 617 -23.48 -7.35 21.71
C ALA A 617 -24.36 -6.57 22.70
N ALA A 618 -24.10 -5.26 22.87
CA ALA A 618 -24.97 -4.38 23.64
C ALA A 618 -26.31 -4.13 22.92
N LEU A 619 -26.30 -3.90 21.61
CA LEU A 619 -27.51 -3.64 20.82
C LEU A 619 -28.47 -4.84 20.82
N ARG A 620 -27.94 -6.08 20.78
CA ARG A 620 -28.76 -7.31 20.93
C ARG A 620 -29.55 -7.33 22.23
N ARG A 621 -29.04 -6.71 23.30
CA ARG A 621 -29.70 -6.60 24.61
C ARG A 621 -30.54 -5.34 24.76
N ALA A 622 -30.33 -4.33 23.91
CA ALA A 622 -30.97 -3.03 24.04
C ALA A 622 -32.50 -3.09 23.97
N LEU A 623 -33.04 -3.89 23.05
CA LEU A 623 -34.50 -4.05 22.90
C LEU A 623 -35.14 -4.76 24.12
N PRO A 624 -34.72 -5.96 24.55
CA PRO A 624 -35.32 -6.64 25.71
C PRO A 624 -35.09 -5.91 27.04
N GLU A 625 -34.02 -5.12 27.16
CA GLU A 625 -33.73 -4.32 28.36
C GLU A 625 -34.38 -2.92 28.34
N GLY A 626 -35.19 -2.60 27.33
CA GLY A 626 -35.93 -1.32 27.26
C GLY A 626 -35.04 -0.09 27.10
N GLN A 627 -33.87 -0.24 26.46
CA GLN A 627 -32.90 0.83 26.25
C GLN A 627 -33.17 1.66 24.97
N LEU A 628 -34.05 1.16 24.10
CA LEU A 628 -34.47 1.85 22.89
C LEU A 628 -35.71 2.70 23.18
N LEU A 629 -35.72 3.92 22.65
CA LEU A 629 -36.80 4.89 22.84
C LEU A 629 -37.04 5.70 21.57
N LEU A 630 -38.23 6.26 21.43
CA LEU A 630 -38.58 7.13 20.31
C LEU A 630 -38.61 8.60 20.77
N HIS A 631 -37.90 9.44 20.03
CA HIS A 631 -38.10 10.89 20.07
C HIS A 631 -38.96 11.32 18.88
N TYR A 632 -39.65 12.44 19.03
CA TYR A 632 -40.58 12.98 18.05
C TYR A 632 -40.12 14.38 17.64
N GLN A 633 -39.94 14.60 16.35
CA GLN A 633 -39.64 15.93 15.82
C GLN A 633 -40.84 16.50 15.07
N ALA A 634 -41.20 17.76 15.35
CA ALA A 634 -42.37 18.39 14.75
C ALA A 634 -42.16 18.69 13.25
N GLN A 635 -43.19 18.40 12.47
CA GLN A 635 -43.37 18.87 11.09
C GLN A 635 -44.40 20.00 11.11
N VAL A 636 -44.02 21.18 10.61
CA VAL A 636 -44.86 22.39 10.69
C VAL A 636 -45.25 22.90 9.31
N ASN A 637 -46.44 23.49 9.20
CA ASN A 637 -46.86 24.18 7.98
C ASN A 637 -46.33 25.62 7.91
N ALA A 638 -46.57 26.30 6.79
CA ALA A 638 -46.24 27.72 6.59
C ALA A 638 -46.84 28.69 7.64
N MET A 639 -47.89 28.29 8.36
CA MET A 639 -48.49 29.07 9.44
C MET A 639 -47.89 28.76 10.82
N GLY A 640 -46.84 27.93 10.88
CA GLY A 640 -46.17 27.50 12.11
C GLY A 640 -46.96 26.47 12.94
N GLN A 641 -48.02 25.88 12.38
CA GLN A 641 -48.83 24.86 13.04
C GLN A 641 -48.19 23.49 12.84
N VAL A 642 -48.17 22.67 13.90
CA VAL A 642 -47.69 21.28 13.81
C VAL A 642 -48.74 20.45 13.06
N VAL A 643 -48.34 19.86 11.93
CA VAL A 643 -49.20 19.04 11.07
C VAL A 643 -48.82 17.55 11.13
N GLY A 644 -47.66 17.24 11.67
CA GLY A 644 -47.20 15.89 11.89
C GLY A 644 -45.95 15.84 12.77
N ALA A 645 -45.44 14.63 12.95
CA ALA A 645 -44.18 14.38 13.63
C ALA A 645 -43.40 13.28 12.91
N GLU A 646 -42.09 13.27 13.05
CA GLU A 646 -41.24 12.14 12.67
C GLU A 646 -40.78 11.39 13.92
N ALA A 647 -41.00 10.07 13.95
CA ALA A 647 -40.51 9.18 14.98
C ALA A 647 -39.04 8.81 14.70
N LEU A 648 -38.16 9.23 15.60
CA LEU A 648 -36.73 9.09 15.48
C LEU A 648 -36.21 8.16 16.57
N LEU A 649 -35.67 7.02 16.16
CA LEU A 649 -35.12 6.01 17.06
C LEU A 649 -33.91 6.55 17.83
N ARG A 650 -33.86 6.24 19.12
CA ARG A 650 -32.80 6.64 20.03
C ARG A 650 -32.39 5.46 20.90
N TRP A 651 -31.12 5.40 21.24
CA TRP A 651 -30.60 4.37 22.12
C TRP A 651 -29.94 4.98 23.34
N GLN A 652 -30.55 4.74 24.50
CA GLN A 652 -30.04 5.15 25.81
C GLN A 652 -29.24 4.01 26.43
N HIS A 653 -27.93 3.99 26.15
CA HIS A 653 -27.04 2.98 26.70
C HIS A 653 -26.68 3.29 28.17
N PRO A 654 -26.74 2.32 29.10
CA PRO A 654 -26.54 2.55 30.53
C PRO A 654 -25.21 3.22 30.88
N THR A 655 -24.13 2.89 30.17
CA THR A 655 -22.79 3.43 30.44
C THR A 655 -22.32 4.48 29.43
N ARG A 656 -22.91 4.53 28.23
CA ARG A 656 -22.47 5.42 27.13
C ARG A 656 -23.40 6.62 26.94
N GLY A 657 -24.53 6.68 27.65
CA GLY A 657 -25.54 7.70 27.44
C GLY A 657 -26.26 7.51 26.10
N MET A 658 -26.62 8.60 25.42
CA MET A 658 -27.29 8.53 24.12
C MET A 658 -26.31 8.19 23.01
N VAL A 659 -26.43 6.98 22.47
CA VAL A 659 -25.64 6.53 21.33
C VAL A 659 -26.23 7.13 20.05
N SER A 660 -25.36 7.63 19.17
CA SER A 660 -25.77 8.28 17.92
C SER A 660 -26.49 7.29 16.98
N PRO A 661 -27.65 7.65 16.39
CA PRO A 661 -28.32 6.84 15.37
C PRO A 661 -27.42 6.40 14.23
N MET A 662 -26.53 7.29 13.77
CA MET A 662 -25.56 6.97 12.71
C MET A 662 -24.60 5.82 13.05
N GLN A 663 -24.37 5.55 14.34
CA GLN A 663 -23.47 4.48 14.77
C GLN A 663 -24.19 3.14 14.89
N PHE A 664 -25.38 3.12 15.49
CA PHE A 664 -26.05 1.85 15.81
C PHE A 664 -27.06 1.40 14.74
N ILE A 665 -27.62 2.31 13.91
CA ILE A 665 -28.57 1.91 12.86
C ILE A 665 -27.82 1.12 11.77
N SER A 666 -26.68 1.61 11.28
CA SER A 666 -25.85 0.88 10.31
C SER A 666 -25.46 -0.49 10.84
N LEU A 667 -25.05 -0.55 12.11
CA LEU A 667 -24.74 -1.82 12.79
C LEU A 667 -25.96 -2.75 12.89
N ALA A 668 -27.14 -2.22 13.18
CA ALA A 668 -28.39 -2.97 13.23
C ALA A 668 -28.75 -3.55 11.85
N GLU A 669 -28.53 -2.79 10.78
CA GLU A 669 -28.84 -3.20 9.41
C GLU A 669 -27.96 -4.36 8.95
N GLU A 670 -26.65 -4.26 9.18
CA GLU A 670 -25.67 -5.30 8.83
C GLU A 670 -25.88 -6.59 9.62
N SER A 671 -26.05 -6.47 10.95
CA SER A 671 -26.30 -7.61 11.85
C SER A 671 -27.70 -8.21 11.72
N GLY A 672 -28.61 -7.52 11.02
CA GLY A 672 -30.02 -7.92 10.87
C GLY A 672 -30.90 -7.59 12.09
N LEU A 673 -30.34 -6.98 13.14
CA LEU A 673 -31.10 -6.51 14.31
C LEU A 673 -32.07 -5.38 13.97
N ILE A 674 -31.93 -4.71 12.83
CA ILE A 674 -32.87 -3.68 12.38
C ILE A 674 -34.29 -4.22 12.18
N ILE A 675 -34.44 -5.52 11.89
CA ILE A 675 -35.75 -6.16 11.69
C ILE A 675 -36.57 -6.18 12.99
N PRO A 676 -36.10 -6.82 14.09
CA PRO A 676 -36.84 -6.81 15.35
C PRO A 676 -36.97 -5.39 15.94
N ILE A 677 -35.96 -4.54 15.77
CA ILE A 677 -36.03 -3.12 16.19
C ILE A 677 -37.12 -2.39 15.41
N GLY A 678 -37.15 -2.51 14.08
CA GLY A 678 -38.13 -1.86 13.23
C GLY A 678 -39.56 -2.31 13.50
N GLY A 679 -39.76 -3.59 13.83
CA GLY A 679 -41.06 -4.10 14.30
C GLY A 679 -41.51 -3.38 15.59
N TRP A 680 -40.62 -3.29 16.58
CA TRP A 680 -40.90 -2.57 17.82
C TRP A 680 -41.15 -1.06 17.60
N VAL A 681 -40.41 -0.42 16.68
CA VAL A 681 -40.63 0.99 16.31
C VAL A 681 -42.03 1.18 15.75
N LEU A 682 -42.46 0.34 14.79
CA LEU A 682 -43.79 0.42 14.19
C LEU A 682 -44.90 0.20 15.22
N GLU A 683 -44.73 -0.79 16.11
CA GLU A 683 -45.68 -1.05 17.20
C GLU A 683 -45.81 0.16 18.13
N THR A 684 -44.68 0.73 18.56
CA THR A 684 -44.64 1.88 19.46
C THR A 684 -45.24 3.12 18.80
N ALA A 685 -44.93 3.36 17.53
CA ALA A 685 -45.49 4.47 16.74
C ALA A 685 -47.01 4.34 16.56
N CYS A 686 -47.51 3.13 16.23
CA CYS A 686 -48.95 2.89 16.09
C CYS A 686 -49.70 3.05 17.42
N ALA A 687 -49.12 2.57 18.52
CA ALA A 687 -49.66 2.78 19.86
C ALA A 687 -49.73 4.29 20.21
N GLN A 688 -48.69 5.06 19.89
CA GLN A 688 -48.66 6.50 20.11
C GLN A 688 -49.72 7.23 19.28
N LEU A 689 -49.88 6.87 18.00
CA LEU A 689 -50.93 7.44 17.14
C LEU A 689 -52.34 7.21 17.70
N ASN A 690 -52.64 6.01 18.20
CA ASN A 690 -53.94 5.73 18.83
C ASN A 690 -54.16 6.57 20.11
N GLN A 691 -53.10 6.88 20.86
CA GLN A 691 -53.19 7.80 22.00
C GLN A 691 -53.46 9.23 21.53
N TRP A 692 -52.74 9.72 20.54
CA TRP A 692 -52.93 11.06 19.97
C TRP A 692 -54.30 11.25 19.31
N GLU A 693 -54.89 10.21 18.73
CA GLU A 693 -56.24 10.27 18.16
C GLU A 693 -57.31 10.63 19.21
N LYS A 694 -57.07 10.26 20.47
CA LYS A 694 -57.95 10.57 21.61
C LYS A 694 -57.75 11.99 22.15
N MET A 695 -56.60 12.62 21.85
CA MET A 695 -56.29 13.99 22.28
C MET A 695 -56.78 15.01 21.23
N PRO A 696 -57.63 15.99 21.58
CA PRO A 696 -58.16 16.96 20.62
C PRO A 696 -57.07 17.74 19.85
N VAL A 697 -55.98 18.09 20.53
CA VAL A 697 -54.84 18.85 19.96
C VAL A 697 -53.98 18.02 19.00
N ALA A 698 -54.03 16.69 19.08
CA ALA A 698 -53.16 15.78 18.35
C ALA A 698 -53.93 14.84 17.40
N ARG A 699 -55.27 14.88 17.39
CA ARG A 699 -56.13 13.93 16.67
C ARG A 699 -55.83 13.79 15.19
N GLY A 700 -55.42 14.88 14.54
CA GLY A 700 -55.12 14.91 13.12
C GLY A 700 -53.63 14.79 12.77
N LEU A 701 -52.75 14.57 13.76
CA LEU A 701 -51.31 14.50 13.52
C LEU A 701 -50.94 13.24 12.76
N LYS A 702 -50.20 13.41 11.67
CA LYS A 702 -49.55 12.31 10.96
C LYS A 702 -48.22 11.98 11.62
N LEU A 703 -47.89 10.70 11.75
CA LEU A 703 -46.60 10.24 12.27
C LEU A 703 -45.81 9.54 11.15
N SER A 704 -44.64 10.08 10.84
CA SER A 704 -43.66 9.46 9.95
C SER A 704 -42.79 8.45 10.71
N VAL A 705 -42.54 7.30 10.09
CA VAL A 705 -41.62 6.26 10.59
C VAL A 705 -40.67 5.84 9.46
N ASN A 706 -39.37 5.91 9.73
CA ASN A 706 -38.33 5.42 8.82
C ASN A 706 -38.28 3.89 8.80
N VAL A 707 -38.19 3.32 7.60
CA VAL A 707 -38.08 1.87 7.40
C VAL A 707 -36.83 1.52 6.60
N SER A 708 -36.01 0.61 7.14
CA SER A 708 -34.79 0.16 6.47
C SER A 708 -35.07 -0.69 5.22
N ALA A 709 -34.11 -0.72 4.30
CA ALA A 709 -34.18 -1.56 3.10
C ALA A 709 -34.32 -3.05 3.41
N ARG A 710 -33.63 -3.50 4.47
CA ARG A 710 -33.68 -4.91 4.89
C ARG A 710 -35.06 -5.30 5.43
N GLN A 711 -35.69 -4.42 6.20
CA GLN A 711 -37.04 -4.64 6.74
C GLN A 711 -38.09 -4.58 5.62
N PHE A 712 -38.06 -3.56 4.76
CA PHE A 712 -39.03 -3.40 3.68
C PHE A 712 -39.00 -4.56 2.67
N ARG A 713 -37.82 -5.15 2.43
CA ARG A 713 -37.65 -6.30 1.53
C ARG A 713 -38.24 -7.61 2.05
N GLN A 714 -38.50 -7.75 3.35
CA GLN A 714 -39.12 -8.96 3.90
C GLN A 714 -40.48 -9.26 3.25
N ALA A 715 -40.71 -10.53 2.90
CA ALA A 715 -41.93 -10.94 2.21
C ALA A 715 -43.19 -10.69 3.06
N ASP A 716 -43.04 -10.79 4.38
CA ASP A 716 -44.08 -10.63 5.39
C ASP A 716 -44.21 -9.19 5.93
N PHE A 717 -43.48 -8.20 5.38
CA PHE A 717 -43.53 -6.82 5.85
C PHE A 717 -44.94 -6.20 5.81
N VAL A 718 -45.64 -6.31 4.67
CA VAL A 718 -47.01 -5.77 4.52
C VAL A 718 -48.00 -6.49 5.45
N PRO A 719 -48.02 -7.84 5.52
CA PRO A 719 -48.77 -8.56 6.54
C PRO A 719 -48.49 -8.09 7.97
N GLN A 720 -47.22 -7.89 8.33
CA GLN A 720 -46.81 -7.43 9.66
C GLN A 720 -47.38 -6.03 9.99
N VAL A 721 -47.27 -5.08 9.06
CA VAL A 721 -47.85 -3.74 9.23
C VAL A 721 -49.36 -3.81 9.40
N SER A 722 -50.05 -4.65 8.60
CA SER A 722 -51.50 -4.86 8.72
C SER A 722 -51.87 -5.39 10.11
N GLU A 723 -51.13 -6.38 10.62
CA GLU A 723 -51.39 -6.97 11.94
C GLU A 723 -51.19 -5.93 13.05
N ILE A 724 -50.11 -5.14 12.99
CA ILE A 724 -49.83 -4.09 13.97
C ILE A 724 -50.94 -3.04 14.00
N LEU A 725 -51.37 -2.55 12.83
CA LEU A 725 -52.45 -1.56 12.71
C LEU A 725 -53.77 -2.08 13.29
N GLN A 726 -54.13 -3.33 12.99
CA GLN A 726 -55.35 -3.96 13.51
C GLN A 726 -55.28 -4.16 15.02
N ARG A 727 -54.15 -4.66 15.53
CA ARG A 727 -53.96 -4.93 16.96
C ARG A 727 -53.97 -3.65 17.79
N MET A 728 -53.37 -2.56 17.26
CA MET A 728 -53.31 -1.27 17.96
C MET A 728 -54.57 -0.42 17.75
N GLY A 729 -55.41 -0.74 16.77
CA GLY A 729 -56.61 0.04 16.44
C GLY A 729 -56.29 1.44 15.90
N THR A 730 -55.16 1.58 15.19
CA THR A 730 -54.66 2.86 14.69
C THR A 730 -55.27 3.18 13.33
N ASN A 731 -55.73 4.42 13.12
CA ASN A 731 -56.14 4.88 11.80
C ASN A 731 -54.96 4.84 10.80
N PRO A 732 -54.97 4.00 9.76
CA PRO A 732 -53.85 3.85 8.84
C PRO A 732 -53.47 5.15 8.11
N ALA A 733 -54.43 6.06 7.89
CA ALA A 733 -54.21 7.33 7.21
C ALA A 733 -53.31 8.31 7.98
N LEU A 734 -53.08 8.07 9.27
CA LEU A 734 -52.19 8.85 10.12
C LEU A 734 -50.76 8.31 10.13
N LEU A 735 -50.53 7.07 9.69
CA LEU A 735 -49.19 6.48 9.58
C LEU A 735 -48.59 6.80 8.22
N LYS A 736 -47.37 7.33 8.23
CA LYS A 736 -46.57 7.55 7.03
C LYS A 736 -45.27 6.76 7.13
N ILE A 737 -44.97 5.94 6.14
CA ILE A 737 -43.72 5.20 6.04
C ILE A 737 -42.75 6.00 5.16
N GLU A 738 -41.56 6.28 5.69
CA GLU A 738 -40.48 6.96 4.98
C GLU A 738 -39.45 5.93 4.49
N LEU A 739 -39.10 6.03 3.21
CA LEU A 739 -38.19 5.11 2.52
C LEU A 739 -37.13 5.94 1.80
N THR A 740 -35.87 5.54 1.91
CA THR A 740 -34.77 6.25 1.23
C THR A 740 -34.78 5.99 -0.28
N GLU A 741 -34.24 6.94 -1.04
CA GLU A 741 -34.14 6.86 -2.51
C GLU A 741 -33.44 5.57 -3.00
N SER A 742 -32.30 5.23 -2.39
CA SER A 742 -31.48 4.07 -2.75
C SER A 742 -32.20 2.73 -2.59
N LEU A 743 -33.08 2.61 -1.58
CA LEU A 743 -33.86 1.40 -1.29
C LEU A 743 -34.78 1.04 -2.46
N VAL A 744 -35.37 2.05 -3.10
CA VAL A 744 -36.38 1.86 -4.14
C VAL A 744 -35.79 1.41 -5.48
N LEU A 745 -34.52 1.73 -5.73
CA LEU A 745 -33.85 1.44 -7.01
C LEU A 745 -33.34 0.00 -7.13
N ASP A 746 -33.11 -0.70 -6.01
CA ASP A 746 -32.59 -2.08 -5.98
C ASP A 746 -33.60 -3.12 -6.54
N ASP A 747 -34.87 -3.01 -6.16
CA ASP A 747 -35.97 -3.88 -6.64
C ASP A 747 -37.25 -3.05 -6.84
N VAL A 748 -37.30 -2.37 -7.98
CA VAL A 748 -38.39 -1.44 -8.31
C VAL A 748 -39.75 -2.14 -8.37
N THR A 749 -39.82 -3.35 -8.92
CA THR A 749 -41.12 -4.02 -9.14
C THR A 749 -41.70 -4.53 -7.83
N GLY A 750 -40.91 -5.25 -7.03
CA GLY A 750 -41.35 -5.71 -5.71
C GLY A 750 -41.69 -4.55 -4.77
N THR A 751 -40.97 -3.43 -4.89
CA THR A 751 -41.24 -2.22 -4.09
C THR A 751 -42.58 -1.59 -4.45
N ILE A 752 -42.87 -1.43 -5.74
CA ILE A 752 -44.15 -0.87 -6.22
C ILE A 752 -45.34 -1.70 -5.71
N GLU A 753 -45.25 -3.04 -5.79
CA GLU A 753 -46.31 -3.93 -5.32
C GLU A 753 -46.60 -3.76 -3.82
N LYS A 754 -45.55 -3.72 -2.99
CA LYS A 754 -45.70 -3.51 -1.55
C LYS A 754 -46.26 -2.14 -1.21
N MET A 755 -45.79 -1.08 -1.88
CA MET A 755 -46.31 0.28 -1.67
C MET A 755 -47.79 0.38 -2.05
N HIS A 756 -48.22 -0.24 -3.14
CA HIS A 756 -49.65 -0.30 -3.49
C HIS A 756 -50.47 -1.03 -2.43
N ALA A 757 -49.95 -2.13 -1.88
CA ALA A 757 -50.63 -2.86 -0.82
C ALA A 757 -50.74 -2.02 0.48
N LEU A 758 -49.68 -1.30 0.86
CA LEU A 758 -49.70 -0.35 1.99
C LEU A 758 -50.73 0.78 1.76
N LYS A 759 -50.73 1.35 0.55
CA LYS A 759 -51.67 2.42 0.17
C LYS A 759 -53.12 1.94 0.15
N ALA A 760 -53.37 0.70 -0.26
CA ALA A 760 -54.70 0.09 -0.22
C ALA A 760 -55.23 -0.07 1.22
N MET A 761 -54.34 -0.22 2.21
CA MET A 761 -54.70 -0.20 3.64
C MET A 761 -54.91 1.22 4.18
N GLY A 762 -54.54 2.26 3.42
CA GLY A 762 -54.62 3.66 3.82
C GLY A 762 -53.33 4.24 4.39
N VAL A 763 -52.24 3.45 4.48
CA VAL A 763 -50.92 3.93 4.90
C VAL A 763 -50.31 4.81 3.81
N ARG A 764 -49.69 5.92 4.19
CA ARG A 764 -49.03 6.83 3.25
C ARG A 764 -47.55 6.49 3.11
N CYS A 765 -46.98 6.79 1.95
CA CYS A 765 -45.55 6.60 1.69
C CYS A 765 -44.87 7.93 1.32
N SER A 766 -43.70 8.17 1.91
CA SER A 766 -42.82 9.30 1.56
C SER A 766 -41.46 8.79 1.12
N MET A 767 -40.85 9.50 0.19
CA MET A 767 -39.44 9.32 -0.15
C MET A 767 -38.58 10.24 0.72
N ASP A 768 -37.59 9.69 1.40
CA ASP A 768 -36.59 10.40 2.18
C ASP A 768 -35.26 10.55 1.43
N ASP A 769 -34.43 11.50 1.88
CA ASP A 769 -33.11 11.85 1.31
C ASP A 769 -33.11 12.17 -0.20
N PHE A 770 -34.23 12.69 -0.74
CA PHE A 770 -34.41 12.85 -2.18
C PHE A 770 -33.44 13.88 -2.78
N GLY A 771 -32.72 13.46 -3.83
CA GLY A 771 -31.76 14.29 -4.56
C GLY A 771 -30.29 13.94 -4.31
N THR A 772 -30.02 13.09 -3.31
CA THR A 772 -28.66 12.60 -3.01
C THR A 772 -28.25 11.41 -3.90
N GLY A 773 -29.21 10.77 -4.59
CA GLY A 773 -29.02 9.61 -5.46
C GLY A 773 -29.26 9.87 -6.96
N TYR A 774 -29.12 8.81 -7.76
CA TYR A 774 -29.37 8.83 -9.21
C TYR A 774 -30.80 8.38 -9.55
N SER A 775 -31.83 9.12 -9.11
CA SER A 775 -33.21 8.80 -9.49
C SER A 775 -33.49 9.01 -10.97
N SER A 776 -33.95 7.95 -11.64
CA SER A 776 -34.60 8.10 -12.93
C SER A 776 -36.04 8.61 -12.73
N LEU A 777 -36.34 9.79 -13.25
CA LEU A 777 -37.70 10.36 -13.35
C LEU A 777 -38.75 9.36 -13.86
N SER A 778 -38.32 8.39 -14.68
CA SER A 778 -39.18 7.33 -15.22
C SER A 778 -39.77 6.42 -14.13
N TYR A 779 -39.02 6.14 -13.06
CA TYR A 779 -39.48 5.30 -11.94
C TYR A 779 -40.30 6.10 -10.94
N LEU A 780 -39.91 7.35 -10.67
CA LEU A 780 -40.63 8.22 -9.75
C LEU A 780 -42.12 8.36 -10.12
N LYS A 781 -42.41 8.45 -11.42
CA LYS A 781 -43.78 8.48 -11.94
C LYS A 781 -44.61 7.23 -11.65
N ARG A 782 -43.97 6.06 -11.45
CA ARG A 782 -44.63 4.77 -11.23
C ARG A 782 -44.82 4.44 -9.75
N LEU A 783 -44.07 5.09 -8.86
CA LEU A 783 -44.14 4.83 -7.43
C LEU A 783 -45.39 5.52 -6.84
N PRO A 784 -46.23 4.81 -6.06
CA PRO A 784 -47.45 5.40 -5.49
C PRO A 784 -47.18 6.24 -4.23
N LEU A 785 -46.20 7.16 -4.32
CA LEU A 785 -45.81 8.07 -3.24
C LEU A 785 -46.89 9.12 -2.96
N ASP A 786 -46.86 9.67 -1.75
CA ASP A 786 -47.71 10.80 -1.33
C ASP A 786 -46.90 12.06 -1.04
N GLN A 787 -45.62 11.92 -0.69
CA GLN A 787 -44.75 13.03 -0.30
C GLN A 787 -43.29 12.80 -0.71
N LEU A 788 -42.59 13.89 -1.02
CA LEU A 788 -41.14 13.95 -1.18
C LEU A 788 -40.52 14.80 -0.07
N LYS A 789 -39.48 14.28 0.57
CA LYS A 789 -38.71 14.95 1.61
C LYS A 789 -37.35 15.37 1.04
N ILE A 790 -37.10 16.68 1.05
CA ILE A 790 -35.87 17.28 0.53
C ILE A 790 -34.79 17.12 1.60
N ASP A 791 -33.66 16.52 1.21
CA ASP A 791 -32.54 16.27 2.12
C ASP A 791 -31.96 17.56 2.72
N ARG A 792 -31.51 17.45 3.97
CA ARG A 792 -30.90 18.54 4.72
C ARG A 792 -29.66 19.12 4.04
N SER A 793 -28.89 18.33 3.29
CA SER A 793 -27.66 18.83 2.65
C SER A 793 -27.94 19.99 1.69
N PHE A 794 -29.01 19.90 0.90
CA PHE A 794 -29.42 20.97 -0.02
C PHE A 794 -30.09 22.16 0.69
N VAL A 795 -30.78 21.90 1.80
CA VAL A 795 -31.48 22.97 2.57
C VAL A 795 -30.49 23.81 3.37
N ARG A 796 -29.40 23.22 3.85
CA ARG A 796 -28.41 23.91 4.71
C ARG A 796 -27.83 25.14 4.04
N ASP A 797 -27.39 25.00 2.78
CA ASP A 797 -26.60 26.02 2.08
C ASP A 797 -27.43 26.81 1.04
N ILE A 798 -28.76 26.60 1.00
CA ILE A 798 -29.72 27.16 0.03
C ILE A 798 -29.74 28.70 -0.08
N ALA A 799 -29.32 29.40 0.98
CA ALA A 799 -29.29 30.86 1.02
C ALA A 799 -27.96 31.44 0.50
N THR A 800 -26.93 30.60 0.37
CA THR A 800 -25.55 31.01 0.05
C THR A 800 -24.99 30.36 -1.21
N ASP A 801 -25.48 29.18 -1.60
CA ASP A 801 -25.07 28.45 -2.79
C ASP A 801 -26.17 28.49 -3.85
N GLU A 802 -25.86 29.06 -5.03
CA GLU A 802 -26.80 29.11 -6.16
C GLU A 802 -27.12 27.72 -6.72
N GLY A 803 -26.18 26.76 -6.61
CA GLY A 803 -26.38 25.39 -7.07
C GLY A 803 -27.46 24.66 -6.26
N ASP A 804 -27.33 24.67 -4.94
CA ASP A 804 -28.32 24.04 -4.04
C ASP A 804 -29.69 24.69 -4.16
N ALA A 805 -29.75 26.01 -4.32
CA ALA A 805 -30.99 26.74 -4.58
C ALA A 805 -31.72 26.22 -5.84
N VAL A 806 -31.00 25.99 -6.94
CA VAL A 806 -31.58 25.47 -8.19
C VAL A 806 -32.05 24.02 -8.03
N ILE A 807 -31.30 23.19 -7.30
CA ILE A 807 -31.70 21.80 -7.03
C ILE A 807 -33.02 21.77 -6.26
N VAL A 808 -33.13 22.54 -5.16
CA VAL A 808 -34.36 22.59 -4.35
C VAL A 808 -35.56 23.10 -5.15
N GLN A 809 -35.39 24.14 -5.97
CA GLN A 809 -36.44 24.63 -6.87
C GLN A 809 -36.92 23.54 -7.84
N THR A 810 -35.97 22.78 -8.39
CA THR A 810 -36.26 21.69 -9.33
C THR A 810 -37.04 20.57 -8.66
N ILE A 811 -36.65 20.18 -7.44
CA ILE A 811 -37.35 19.16 -6.64
C ILE A 811 -38.79 19.60 -6.34
N ILE A 812 -38.98 20.85 -5.88
CA ILE A 812 -40.33 21.38 -5.57
C ILE A 812 -41.20 21.40 -6.84
N GLY A 813 -40.66 21.90 -7.96
CA GLY A 813 -41.37 21.93 -9.23
C GLY A 813 -41.76 20.54 -9.74
N MET A 814 -40.86 19.56 -9.58
CA MET A 814 -41.11 18.17 -9.96
C MET A 814 -42.22 17.54 -9.12
N ALA A 815 -42.19 17.72 -7.80
CA ALA A 815 -43.19 17.18 -6.89
C ALA A 815 -44.60 17.71 -7.22
N HIS A 816 -44.73 19.02 -7.45
CA HIS A 816 -46.00 19.63 -7.84
C HIS A 816 -46.54 19.06 -9.16
N ASN A 817 -45.67 18.87 -10.16
CA ASN A 817 -46.06 18.28 -11.44
C ASN A 817 -46.50 16.81 -11.34
N LEU A 818 -46.02 16.09 -10.32
CA LEU A 818 -46.40 14.71 -10.03
C LEU A 818 -47.57 14.61 -9.03
N GLY A 819 -48.06 15.73 -8.49
CA GLY A 819 -49.13 15.77 -7.49
C GLY A 819 -48.70 15.24 -6.11
N LEU A 820 -47.42 15.38 -5.77
CA LEU A 820 -46.84 14.94 -4.50
C LEU A 820 -46.71 16.11 -3.52
N ASP A 821 -46.95 15.87 -2.24
CA ASP A 821 -46.64 16.82 -1.18
C ASP A 821 -45.12 17.00 -1.06
N VAL A 822 -44.65 18.18 -0.62
CA VAL A 822 -43.23 18.44 -0.38
C VAL A 822 -43.00 18.87 1.05
N ILE A 823 -41.96 18.30 1.67
CA ILE A 823 -41.43 18.72 2.97
C ILE A 823 -39.93 18.94 2.86
N ALA A 824 -39.42 20.00 3.50
CA ALA A 824 -37.98 20.25 3.58
C ALA A 824 -37.45 19.88 4.96
N GLU A 825 -36.40 19.06 5.02
CA GLU A 825 -35.69 18.71 6.25
C GLU A 825 -34.54 19.69 6.54
N GLY A 826 -34.19 19.85 7.82
CA GLY A 826 -33.00 20.58 8.23
C GLY A 826 -33.14 22.08 8.16
N VAL A 827 -34.37 22.61 8.24
CA VAL A 827 -34.60 24.05 8.30
C VAL A 827 -34.16 24.59 9.67
N GLU A 828 -33.10 25.38 9.67
CA GLU A 828 -32.44 25.93 10.86
C GLU A 828 -32.59 27.45 10.97
N THR A 829 -32.88 28.15 9.87
CA THR A 829 -32.97 29.62 9.83
C THR A 829 -34.25 30.12 9.16
N GLU A 830 -34.71 31.30 9.54
CA GLU A 830 -35.88 31.95 8.91
C GLU A 830 -35.66 32.23 7.42
N ALA A 831 -34.42 32.53 7.02
CA ALA A 831 -34.06 32.76 5.61
C ALA A 831 -34.28 31.51 4.75
N GLN A 832 -33.91 30.33 5.25
CA GLN A 832 -34.18 29.04 4.58
C GLN A 832 -35.70 28.82 4.46
N GLN A 833 -36.45 29.06 5.55
CA GLN A 833 -37.91 28.92 5.54
C GLN A 833 -38.56 29.86 4.50
N GLU A 834 -38.16 31.13 4.47
CA GLU A 834 -38.73 32.11 3.54
C GLU A 834 -38.42 31.75 2.08
N PHE A 835 -37.22 31.26 1.79
CA PHE A 835 -36.88 30.75 0.46
C PHE A 835 -37.81 29.59 0.06
N LEU A 836 -37.99 28.61 0.95
CA LEU A 836 -38.80 27.42 0.67
C LEU A 836 -40.28 27.78 0.47
N VAL A 837 -40.83 28.69 1.29
CA VAL A 837 -42.21 29.21 1.13
C VAL A 837 -42.37 29.92 -0.22
N ARG A 838 -41.41 30.77 -0.61
CA ARG A 838 -41.45 31.51 -1.88
C ARG A 838 -41.52 30.60 -3.11
N HIS A 839 -40.94 29.40 -3.02
CA HIS A 839 -40.92 28.43 -4.11
C HIS A 839 -42.02 27.36 -4.00
N GLY A 840 -42.89 27.45 -2.98
CA GLY A 840 -44.10 26.63 -2.86
C GLY A 840 -43.95 25.38 -1.98
N CYS A 841 -42.87 25.22 -1.22
CA CYS A 841 -42.80 24.19 -0.18
C CYS A 841 -43.66 24.62 1.03
N THR A 842 -44.60 23.77 1.45
CA THR A 842 -45.62 24.14 2.46
C THR A 842 -45.41 23.52 3.84
N VAL A 843 -44.54 22.51 3.95
CA VAL A 843 -44.24 21.80 5.20
C VAL A 843 -42.73 21.81 5.45
N PHE A 844 -42.33 21.99 6.71
CA PHE A 844 -40.94 22.12 7.12
C PHE A 844 -40.66 21.27 8.36
N GLN A 845 -39.42 20.81 8.45
CA GLN A 845 -38.87 20.13 9.62
C GLN A 845 -37.45 20.62 9.86
N GLY A 846 -37.09 20.87 11.13
CA GLY A 846 -35.74 21.28 11.47
C GLY A 846 -35.66 22.00 12.83
N PHE A 847 -34.44 22.34 13.23
CA PHE A 847 -34.16 22.89 14.55
C PHE A 847 -34.70 24.31 14.77
N LEU A 848 -35.08 25.01 13.70
CA LEU A 848 -35.81 26.27 13.82
C LEU A 848 -37.12 26.10 14.61
N PHE A 849 -37.78 24.96 14.46
CA PHE A 849 -39.10 24.72 15.06
C PHE A 849 -39.05 23.86 16.30
N SER A 850 -38.30 22.76 16.24
CA SER A 850 -38.19 21.78 17.33
C SER A 850 -37.00 20.86 17.11
N ARG A 851 -36.30 20.53 18.20
CA ARG A 851 -35.38 19.39 18.24
C ARG A 851 -36.20 18.10 18.41
N PRO A 852 -35.65 16.91 18.16
CA PRO A 852 -36.32 15.65 18.51
C PRO A 852 -36.53 15.53 20.03
N LEU A 853 -37.77 15.49 20.48
CA LEU A 853 -38.16 15.51 21.90
C LEU A 853 -38.72 14.16 22.38
N PRO A 854 -38.58 13.80 23.66
CA PRO A 854 -39.38 12.74 24.27
C PRO A 854 -40.88 13.03 24.13
N VAL A 855 -41.72 12.00 24.14
CA VAL A 855 -43.18 12.12 23.95
C VAL A 855 -43.84 13.16 24.87
N ALA A 856 -43.50 13.15 26.17
CA ALA A 856 -44.10 14.06 27.13
C ALA A 856 -43.77 15.54 26.87
N GLU A 857 -42.53 15.81 26.44
CA GLU A 857 -42.10 17.16 26.06
C GLU A 857 -42.74 17.60 24.73
N PHE A 858 -42.87 16.67 23.78
CA PHE A 858 -43.55 16.92 22.52
C PHE A 858 -45.04 17.27 22.73
N GLU A 859 -45.75 16.52 23.58
CA GLU A 859 -47.15 16.77 23.92
C GLU A 859 -47.34 18.12 24.62
N SER A 860 -46.46 18.47 25.56
CA SER A 860 -46.49 19.79 26.20
C SER A 860 -46.26 20.93 25.21
N MET A 861 -45.38 20.75 24.21
CA MET A 861 -45.16 21.72 23.14
C MET A 861 -46.43 21.93 22.29
N LEU A 862 -47.19 20.86 22.01
CA LEU A 862 -48.46 20.96 21.27
C LEU A 862 -49.47 21.82 22.04
N GLU A 863 -49.64 21.56 23.34
CA GLU A 863 -50.60 22.27 24.20
C GLU A 863 -50.26 23.77 24.35
N ASN A 864 -48.99 24.11 24.56
CA ASN A 864 -48.53 25.49 24.77
C ASN A 864 -48.68 26.37 23.50
N ARG A 865 -48.54 25.79 22.31
CA ARG A 865 -48.75 26.50 21.03
C ARG A 865 -50.23 26.77 20.72
N THR A 866 -51.14 25.98 21.29
CA THR A 866 -52.59 26.27 21.24
C THR A 866 -53.00 27.40 22.18
N SER A 867 -52.41 27.48 23.38
CA SER A 867 -52.76 28.49 24.40
C SER A 867 -52.30 29.92 24.07
N SER A 868 -51.21 30.07 23.32
CA SER A 868 -50.67 31.36 22.88
C SER A 868 -51.47 32.05 21.75
N ARG A 869 -52.57 31.42 21.28
CA ARG A 869 -53.49 31.98 20.27
C ARG A 869 -54.82 32.50 20.84
N CYS A 870 -55.11 32.33 22.14
CA CYS A 870 -56.30 32.87 22.80
C CYS A 870 -56.02 34.16 23.61
N GLY A 871 -54.84 34.77 23.46
CA GLY A 871 -54.44 36.02 24.12
C GLY A 871 -54.47 37.21 23.18
#